data_AF-A0A7T9DKS5-F1
#
_entry.id   AF-A0A7T9DKS5-F1
#
_cell.length_a   1.000
_cell.length_b   1.000
_cell.length_c   1.000
_cell.angle_alpha   90.00
_cell.angle_beta   90.00
_cell.angle_gamma   90.00
#
_symmetry.space_group_name_H-M   'P 1'
#
loop_
_entity.id
_entity.type
_entity.pdbx_description
1 polymer ?
#
loop_
_entity_poly.entity_id
_entity_poly.type
_entity_poly.pdbx_seq_one_letter_code
_entity_poly.pdbx_strand_id
1 'polypeptide(L)'
;MVVPMRASPLISTLFLILLLASTSFAVLTDTSLRVFAVAPDGKALSAELELHIIPGEGRVWSSVSGPLVGTATQSTEKIAVKISKNYFANADQYDYFFTINSNASVVDGPSAGSAMSLLVVSALQDRRIPTNVGLTGTITTTGEVGPVGGVFEKAKAAHEAGIDLFLIPRGESRQVVKLPEGVKNISLPEYALNEWGMKVVEVKNLDEVLRLAFTSIESIDINAVVEQEPDAYIPPKITTTQAVSVLGGINTQFIKQSREAIVQAQQALSQTLLEDSGLLEVLSTTLSQSERTVNEAELLTENGYYYSAGNFAFLAKVNAYFVHDVAENPELIGEDDTLLMQRVEELQKEIEAEQKILDETVPIEGVEWYIAAQQRLTWAQLGLEKLRSSPRVIVVTEDAQYTQNVERVHDYEFARAWFDSVPQFHAIALQQSTKSLKTQNPFKDYYSQFLTNAEKGIPLMSDGDSEDAQRRLDAAKLDQLQGRHLSAAMNAASSLALVNANLIENDASKDLQAELEKKIQELEKRIDGDASGYAWARLYLDHAKYYLNSAEHYREQNEGTTAANNIVSGYTLALLAENTLEVTSDIRSYYTGLPENQFTPLVSNSLPANGSNGGVIPISIGSDGKGSVTIGNPVAGTNIPVLPILLVLLVVLAVAYLFVARVPKKDYRSMEAPHATMQGDNALQRLDQFEARMFAAKTGMNRIQYQLAKGEISKEKFAMQSKHYQEEIHAARRGLRETQHEMFREAKVKMPRMEVEETHFKQSEKTTKPKRAPTKAKKWASKK
;
A
#
# COMPACT_ATOMS: atom_id res chain seq x y z
N MET A 1 25.82 -69.59 -24.19
CA MET A 1 26.78 -68.81 -25.02
C MET A 1 26.42 -67.35 -24.83
N VAL A 2 27.11 -66.64 -23.93
CA VAL A 2 26.93 -65.19 -23.71
C VAL A 2 28.32 -64.59 -23.88
N VAL A 3 28.52 -63.90 -25.00
CA VAL A 3 29.77 -63.18 -25.30
C VAL A 3 29.74 -61.87 -24.50
N PRO A 4 30.80 -61.51 -23.75
CA PRO A 4 30.85 -60.21 -23.11
C PRO A 4 31.09 -59.15 -24.19
N MET A 5 30.13 -58.24 -24.37
CA MET A 5 30.33 -57.03 -25.15
C MET A 5 31.45 -56.21 -24.50
N ARG A 6 32.63 -56.19 -25.13
CA ARG A 6 33.63 -55.16 -24.88
C ARG A 6 33.04 -53.84 -25.38
N ALA A 7 32.67 -52.96 -24.46
CA ALA A 7 32.39 -51.56 -24.80
C ALA A 7 33.60 -51.01 -25.56
N SER A 8 33.38 -50.48 -26.76
CA SER A 8 34.47 -49.95 -27.57
C SER A 8 35.09 -48.76 -26.81
N PRO A 9 36.42 -48.61 -26.81
CA PRO A 9 37.06 -47.48 -26.16
C PRO A 9 36.51 -46.15 -26.70
N LEU A 10 36.06 -46.11 -27.96
CA LEU A 10 35.44 -44.93 -28.56
C LEU A 10 34.14 -44.49 -27.87
N ILE A 11 33.28 -45.42 -27.45
CA ILE A 11 32.03 -45.09 -26.75
C ILE A 11 32.35 -44.59 -25.34
N SER A 12 33.31 -45.20 -24.66
CA SER A 12 33.76 -44.74 -23.34
C SER A 12 34.41 -43.36 -23.42
N THR A 13 35.21 -43.07 -24.45
CA THR A 13 35.80 -41.74 -24.66
C THR A 13 34.75 -40.70 -25.05
N LEU A 14 33.78 -41.05 -25.91
CA LEU A 14 32.69 -40.15 -26.29
C LEU A 14 31.77 -39.84 -25.10
N PHE A 15 31.49 -40.83 -24.25
CA PHE A 15 30.72 -40.65 -23.03
C PHE A 15 31.48 -39.80 -22.01
N LEU A 16 32.81 -39.95 -21.91
CA LEU A 16 33.66 -39.11 -21.07
C LEU A 16 33.73 -37.66 -21.59
N ILE A 17 33.80 -37.47 -22.91
CA ILE A 17 33.74 -36.14 -23.55
C ILE A 17 32.37 -35.49 -23.33
N LEU A 18 31.26 -36.24 -23.43
CA LEU A 18 29.91 -35.74 -23.14
C LEU A 18 29.72 -35.43 -21.66
N LEU A 19 30.30 -36.22 -20.74
CA LEU A 19 30.31 -35.92 -19.31
C LEU A 19 31.12 -34.67 -18.99
N LEU A 20 32.30 -34.51 -19.60
CA LEU A 20 33.14 -33.32 -19.45
C LEU A 20 32.52 -32.08 -20.13
N ALA A 21 31.74 -32.25 -21.20
CA ALA A 21 30.98 -31.18 -21.83
C ALA A 21 29.71 -30.78 -21.05
N SER A 22 29.18 -31.67 -20.20
CA SER A 22 27.99 -31.40 -19.37
C SER A 22 28.27 -30.68 -18.06
N THR A 23 29.54 -30.47 -17.69
CA THR A 23 29.94 -29.77 -16.45
C THR A 23 30.46 -28.35 -16.67
N SER A 24 30.35 -27.81 -17.88
CA SER A 24 30.46 -26.36 -18.07
C SER A 24 29.17 -25.71 -17.57
N PHE A 25 29.04 -25.51 -16.26
CA PHE A 25 28.18 -24.45 -15.75
C PHE A 25 28.77 -23.16 -16.32
N ALA A 26 28.19 -22.68 -17.41
CA ALA A 26 28.50 -21.36 -17.91
C ALA A 26 28.04 -20.37 -16.84
N VAL A 27 28.97 -19.89 -16.02
CA VAL A 27 28.84 -18.62 -15.33
C VAL A 27 28.53 -17.61 -16.44
N LEU A 28 27.36 -16.97 -16.37
CA LEU A 28 26.95 -16.05 -17.43
C LEU A 28 27.70 -14.73 -17.28
N THR A 29 27.76 -14.17 -16.07
CA THR A 29 28.54 -12.96 -15.78
C THR A 29 28.99 -12.90 -14.32
N ASP A 30 30.19 -12.38 -14.10
CA ASP A 30 30.69 -11.89 -12.81
C ASP A 30 30.83 -10.36 -12.96
N THR A 31 30.13 -9.60 -12.13
CA THR A 31 30.25 -8.14 -12.12
C THR A 31 30.33 -7.62 -10.69
N SER A 32 31.01 -6.50 -10.50
CA SER A 32 31.08 -5.83 -9.21
C SER A 32 30.85 -4.33 -9.32
N LEU A 33 30.39 -3.74 -8.22
CA LEU A 33 30.17 -2.32 -8.07
C LEU A 33 30.53 -1.91 -6.64
N ARG A 34 31.10 -0.72 -6.47
CA ARG A 34 31.30 -0.14 -5.14
C ARG A 34 30.01 0.46 -4.61
N VAL A 35 29.68 0.13 -3.37
CA VAL A 35 28.55 0.70 -2.63
C VAL A 35 29.05 1.47 -1.41
N PHE A 36 28.31 2.50 -1.03
CA PHE A 36 28.71 3.49 -0.01
C PHE A 36 27.71 3.53 1.13
N ALA A 37 28.21 3.48 2.36
CA ALA A 37 27.40 3.44 3.58
C ALA A 37 27.96 4.42 4.62
N VAL A 38 27.20 4.62 5.71
CA VAL A 38 27.65 5.41 6.86
C VAL A 38 27.57 4.51 8.10
N ALA A 39 28.66 4.45 8.86
CA ALA A 39 28.73 3.75 10.13
C ALA A 39 27.96 4.50 11.22
N PRO A 40 27.56 3.83 12.32
CA PRO A 40 26.88 4.48 13.44
C PRO A 40 27.67 5.64 14.09
N ASP A 41 28.99 5.69 13.90
CA ASP A 41 29.84 6.80 14.36
C ASP A 41 29.92 7.97 13.37
N GLY A 42 29.10 7.95 12.31
CA GLY A 42 29.02 8.97 11.27
C GLY A 42 30.10 8.86 10.19
N LYS A 43 30.98 7.85 10.23
CA LYS A 43 32.03 7.69 9.22
C LYS A 43 31.53 6.98 7.99
N ALA A 44 31.91 7.50 6.83
CA ALA A 44 31.63 6.85 5.56
C ALA A 44 32.43 5.55 5.41
N LEU A 45 31.80 4.54 4.81
CA LEU A 45 32.36 3.24 4.51
C LEU A 45 32.12 2.94 3.03
N SER A 46 33.07 2.25 2.39
CA SER A 46 32.88 1.63 1.08
C SER A 46 32.93 0.11 1.21
N ALA A 47 32.13 -0.57 0.40
CA ALA A 47 32.13 -2.03 0.27
C ALA A 47 32.07 -2.40 -1.21
N GLU A 48 32.60 -3.58 -1.54
CA GLU A 48 32.48 -4.16 -2.88
C GLU A 48 31.26 -5.08 -2.91
N LEU A 49 30.33 -4.79 -3.81
CA LEU A 49 29.16 -5.61 -4.10
C LEU A 49 29.44 -6.40 -5.38
N GLU A 50 29.55 -7.71 -5.24
CA GLU A 50 29.72 -8.66 -6.34
C GLU A 50 28.39 -9.36 -6.63
N LEU A 51 28.13 -9.63 -7.90
CA LEU A 51 26.99 -10.40 -8.35
C LEU A 51 27.45 -11.50 -9.30
N HIS A 52 27.06 -12.74 -8.96
CA HIS A 52 27.20 -13.89 -9.84
C HIS A 52 25.83 -14.37 -10.29
N ILE A 53 25.66 -14.52 -11.61
CA ILE A 53 24.41 -14.98 -12.22
C ILE A 53 24.65 -16.33 -12.89
N ILE A 54 23.81 -17.31 -12.56
CA ILE A 54 23.81 -18.65 -13.16
C ILE A 54 22.41 -19.03 -13.63
N PRO A 55 22.25 -19.92 -14.62
CA PRO A 55 20.93 -20.47 -14.96
C PRO A 55 20.25 -21.11 -13.74
N GLY A 56 18.97 -20.80 -13.53
CA GLY A 56 18.26 -21.11 -12.28
C GLY A 56 16.74 -20.91 -12.34
N GLU A 57 16.13 -20.73 -11.17
CA GLU A 57 14.67 -20.63 -10.97
C GLU A 57 14.27 -19.26 -10.37
N GLY A 58 15.09 -18.22 -10.54
CA GLY A 58 14.82 -16.89 -10.00
C GLY A 58 15.19 -16.73 -8.54
N ARG A 59 16.04 -17.60 -7.98
CA ARG A 59 16.39 -17.57 -6.55
C ARG A 59 17.44 -16.50 -6.28
N VAL A 60 17.28 -15.82 -5.15
CA VAL A 60 18.20 -14.78 -4.69
C VAL A 60 18.92 -15.27 -3.44
N TRP A 61 20.26 -15.27 -3.52
CA TRP A 61 21.17 -15.69 -2.46
C TRP A 61 22.02 -14.50 -2.05
N SER A 62 22.15 -14.30 -0.74
CA SER A 62 22.99 -13.27 -0.15
C SER A 62 24.15 -13.93 0.60
N SER A 63 25.35 -13.45 0.34
CA SER A 63 26.58 -13.82 1.02
C SER A 63 27.30 -12.54 1.44
N VAL A 64 27.92 -12.52 2.62
CA VAL A 64 28.75 -11.39 3.05
C VAL A 64 30.04 -11.94 3.62
N SER A 65 31.16 -11.48 3.08
CA SER A 65 32.50 -11.85 3.53
C SER A 65 32.81 -11.06 4.80
N GLY A 66 32.23 -11.48 5.92
CA GLY A 66 32.27 -10.75 7.18
C GLY A 66 30.97 -10.91 7.98
N PRO A 67 30.33 -9.82 8.44
CA PRO A 67 29.29 -9.87 9.47
C PRO A 67 27.95 -10.48 9.04
N LEU A 68 27.00 -10.54 9.99
CA LEU A 68 25.58 -10.86 9.73
C LEU A 68 24.95 -9.85 8.75
N VAL A 69 24.22 -10.35 7.76
CA VAL A 69 23.36 -9.56 6.85
C VAL A 69 22.00 -9.39 7.49
N GLY A 70 21.51 -8.15 7.57
CA GLY A 70 20.16 -7.92 8.05
C GLY A 70 19.09 -8.18 6.98
N THR A 71 17.83 -8.07 7.39
CA THR A 71 16.68 -8.43 6.55
C THR A 71 16.37 -7.37 5.50
N ALA A 72 16.68 -6.10 5.75
CA ALA A 72 16.38 -5.03 4.80
C ALA A 72 17.24 -5.17 3.55
N THR A 73 18.54 -5.45 3.69
CA THR A 73 19.45 -5.71 2.56
C THR A 73 18.98 -6.90 1.71
N GLN A 74 18.58 -8.01 2.34
CA GLN A 74 18.05 -9.19 1.62
C GLN A 74 16.74 -8.89 0.88
N SER A 75 15.87 -8.05 1.46
CA SER A 75 14.65 -7.59 0.79
C SER A 75 15.01 -6.71 -0.42
N THR A 76 16.00 -5.83 -0.30
CA THR A 76 16.48 -4.97 -1.39
C THR A 76 17.07 -5.77 -2.55
N GLU A 77 17.86 -6.81 -2.29
CA GLU A 77 18.38 -7.71 -3.33
C GLU A 77 17.25 -8.35 -4.15
N LYS A 78 16.17 -8.78 -3.48
CA LYS A 78 14.97 -9.32 -4.15
C LYS A 78 14.26 -8.27 -4.98
N ILE A 79 14.16 -7.04 -4.48
CA ILE A 79 13.57 -5.92 -5.23
C ILE A 79 14.41 -5.65 -6.49
N ALA A 80 15.74 -5.62 -6.39
CA ALA A 80 16.66 -5.41 -7.51
C ALA A 80 16.51 -6.47 -8.62
N VAL A 81 16.30 -7.74 -8.24
CA VAL A 81 16.01 -8.83 -9.20
C VAL A 81 14.58 -8.74 -9.74
N LYS A 82 13.60 -8.32 -8.93
CA LYS A 82 12.22 -8.15 -9.39
C LYS A 82 12.14 -7.07 -10.46
N ILE A 83 12.75 -5.90 -10.23
CA ILE A 83 12.71 -4.78 -11.17
C ILE A 83 13.50 -5.05 -12.46
N SER A 84 14.55 -5.88 -12.42
CA SER A 84 15.33 -6.16 -13.63
C SER A 84 14.51 -6.80 -14.76
N LYS A 85 13.35 -7.39 -14.43
CA LYS A 85 12.37 -7.92 -15.40
C LYS A 85 11.85 -6.85 -16.37
N ASN A 86 11.80 -5.58 -15.96
CA ASN A 86 11.39 -4.47 -16.83
C ASN A 86 12.41 -4.21 -17.96
N TYR A 87 13.65 -4.64 -17.78
CA TYR A 87 14.79 -4.33 -18.65
C TYR A 87 15.35 -5.56 -19.39
N PHE A 88 15.03 -6.75 -18.92
CA PHE A 88 15.52 -8.00 -19.46
C PHE A 88 14.45 -9.10 -19.34
N ALA A 89 13.98 -9.57 -20.49
CA ALA A 89 13.02 -10.67 -20.56
C ALA A 89 13.65 -11.98 -20.04
N ASN A 90 12.87 -12.78 -19.30
CA ASN A 90 13.31 -14.05 -18.70
C ASN A 90 14.35 -13.93 -17.57
N ALA A 91 14.39 -12.81 -16.84
CA ALA A 91 15.26 -12.69 -15.65
C ALA A 91 14.98 -13.78 -14.58
N ASP A 92 13.77 -14.34 -14.56
CA ASP A 92 13.38 -15.47 -13.70
C ASP A 92 14.04 -16.81 -14.06
N GLN A 93 14.75 -16.92 -15.18
CA GLN A 93 15.50 -18.13 -15.58
C GLN A 93 16.90 -18.18 -14.97
N TYR A 94 17.23 -17.27 -14.05
CA TYR A 94 18.54 -17.17 -13.44
C TYR A 94 18.46 -17.14 -11.91
N ASP A 95 19.46 -17.71 -11.26
CA ASP A 95 19.71 -17.52 -9.83
C ASP A 95 20.79 -16.44 -9.65
N TYR A 96 20.60 -15.60 -8.63
CA TYR A 96 21.40 -14.41 -8.35
C TYR A 96 22.11 -14.58 -7.01
N PHE A 97 23.44 -14.46 -7.03
CA PHE A 97 24.27 -14.58 -5.84
C PHE A 97 24.96 -13.26 -5.58
N PHE A 98 24.43 -12.50 -4.63
CA PHE A 98 25.04 -11.27 -4.15
C PHE A 98 26.10 -11.60 -3.12
N THR A 99 27.30 -11.03 -3.28
CA THR A 99 28.37 -11.08 -2.28
C THR A 99 28.77 -9.66 -1.88
N ILE A 100 28.64 -9.31 -0.59
CA ILE A 100 29.10 -8.00 -0.08
C ILE A 100 30.41 -8.20 0.70
N ASN A 101 31.48 -7.56 0.24
CA ASN A 101 32.77 -7.54 0.89
C ASN A 101 32.91 -6.25 1.70
N SER A 102 32.74 -6.32 3.02
CA SER A 102 32.76 -5.15 3.93
C SER A 102 33.49 -5.45 5.24
N ASN A 103 34.19 -4.45 5.77
CA ASN A 103 34.87 -4.51 7.08
C ASN A 103 33.94 -4.13 8.26
N ALA A 104 32.67 -3.82 8.00
CA ALA A 104 31.69 -3.48 9.04
C ALA A 104 31.31 -4.69 9.91
N SER A 105 30.72 -4.45 11.10
CA SER A 105 30.26 -5.52 12.01
C SER A 105 28.82 -5.99 11.77
N VAL A 106 28.02 -5.25 11.01
CA VAL A 106 26.69 -5.60 10.47
C VAL A 106 26.51 -4.81 9.18
N VAL A 107 25.98 -5.44 8.13
CA VAL A 107 25.53 -4.75 6.92
C VAL A 107 24.01 -4.92 6.83
N ASP A 108 23.28 -3.81 6.98
CA ASP A 108 21.83 -3.79 6.86
C ASP A 108 21.35 -2.41 6.39
N GLY A 109 20.24 -2.40 5.65
CA GLY A 109 19.57 -1.18 5.18
C GLY A 109 19.33 -1.14 3.66
N PRO A 110 18.33 -0.36 3.21
CA PRO A 110 17.89 -0.35 1.80
C PRO A 110 18.71 0.56 0.89
N SER A 111 19.67 1.31 1.44
CA SER A 111 20.31 2.46 0.76
C SER A 111 21.19 2.13 -0.46
N ALA A 112 21.47 0.85 -0.69
CA ALA A 112 22.19 0.36 -1.88
C ALA A 112 21.24 -0.14 -2.99
N GLY A 113 19.93 0.08 -2.87
CA GLY A 113 18.93 -0.49 -3.78
C GLY A 113 19.11 -0.09 -5.24
N SER A 114 19.36 1.20 -5.50
CA SER A 114 19.62 1.68 -6.87
C SER A 114 20.91 1.07 -7.45
N ALA A 115 21.95 0.92 -6.62
CA ALA A 115 23.23 0.31 -7.00
C ALA A 115 23.08 -1.19 -7.30
N MET A 116 22.37 -1.94 -6.46
CA MET A 116 22.05 -3.35 -6.68
C MET A 116 21.25 -3.54 -7.97
N SER A 117 20.27 -2.66 -8.23
CA SER A 117 19.44 -2.74 -9.43
C SER A 117 20.23 -2.45 -10.71
N LEU A 118 21.10 -1.43 -10.69
CA LEU A 118 22.04 -1.17 -11.78
C LEU A 118 22.94 -2.38 -12.03
N LEU A 119 23.49 -2.98 -10.96
CA LEU A 119 24.35 -4.16 -11.07
C LEU A 119 23.65 -5.34 -11.74
N VAL A 120 22.42 -5.66 -11.31
CA VAL A 120 21.62 -6.75 -11.89
C VAL A 120 21.29 -6.50 -13.36
N VAL A 121 20.75 -5.33 -13.68
CA VAL A 121 20.35 -5.01 -15.07
C VAL A 121 21.58 -5.00 -15.98
N SER A 122 22.68 -4.41 -15.53
CA SER A 122 23.95 -4.37 -16.28
C SER A 122 24.50 -5.76 -16.53
N ALA A 123 24.48 -6.64 -15.50
CA ALA A 123 24.92 -8.02 -15.60
C ALA A 123 24.09 -8.83 -16.60
N LEU A 124 22.77 -8.69 -16.58
CA LEU A 124 21.87 -9.39 -17.50
C LEU A 124 22.02 -8.90 -18.95
N GLN A 125 22.30 -7.62 -19.13
CA GLN A 125 22.50 -7.01 -20.45
C GLN A 125 23.93 -7.16 -21.01
N ASP A 126 24.82 -7.87 -20.28
CA ASP A 126 26.25 -7.97 -20.59
C ASP A 126 26.90 -6.59 -20.86
N ARG A 127 26.47 -5.60 -20.07
CA ARG A 127 26.98 -4.24 -20.12
C ARG A 127 27.91 -4.05 -18.94
N ARG A 128 29.13 -3.57 -19.16
CA ARG A 128 30.08 -3.34 -18.07
C ARG A 128 29.89 -1.94 -17.48
N ILE A 129 29.62 -1.85 -16.18
CA ILE A 129 29.55 -0.56 -15.47
C ILE A 129 30.96 0.05 -15.41
N PRO A 130 31.14 1.33 -15.77
CA PRO A 130 32.41 2.02 -15.59
C PRO A 130 32.83 2.06 -14.11
N THR A 131 34.10 1.79 -13.81
CA THR A 131 34.60 1.69 -12.42
C THR A 131 34.63 3.03 -11.68
N ASN A 132 34.52 4.14 -12.41
CA ASN A 132 34.49 5.51 -11.90
C ASN A 132 33.06 6.08 -11.79
N VAL A 133 32.04 5.23 -11.85
CA VAL A 133 30.64 5.58 -11.58
C VAL A 133 30.22 4.94 -10.26
N GLY A 134 29.66 5.75 -9.37
CA GLY A 134 29.10 5.32 -8.09
C GLY A 134 27.71 5.90 -7.89
N LEU A 135 26.93 5.32 -6.97
CA LEU A 135 25.61 5.82 -6.63
C LEU A 135 25.15 5.41 -5.24
N THR A 136 24.14 6.10 -4.73
CA THR A 136 23.37 5.72 -3.54
C THR A 136 21.88 5.98 -3.79
N GLY A 137 21.01 5.26 -3.08
CA GLY A 137 19.57 5.44 -3.16
C GLY A 137 18.82 4.17 -2.79
N THR A 138 17.68 4.32 -2.12
CA THR A 138 16.73 3.19 -2.02
C THR A 138 16.12 2.94 -3.40
N ILE A 139 15.49 1.78 -3.58
CA ILE A 139 14.76 1.47 -4.80
C ILE A 139 13.43 0.84 -4.43
N THR A 140 12.35 1.31 -5.05
CA THR A 140 11.03 0.68 -4.94
C THR A 140 10.92 -0.49 -5.92
N THR A 141 9.90 -1.34 -5.75
CA THR A 141 9.54 -2.37 -6.76
C THR A 141 9.18 -1.76 -8.11
N THR A 142 8.78 -0.49 -8.10
CA THR A 142 8.46 0.35 -9.25
C THR A 142 9.65 1.16 -9.77
N GLY A 143 10.85 1.00 -9.21
CA GLY A 143 12.07 1.61 -9.75
C GLY A 143 12.31 3.09 -9.48
N GLU A 144 11.55 3.66 -8.56
CA GLU A 144 11.80 5.01 -8.06
C GLU A 144 13.02 4.96 -7.13
N VAL A 145 13.94 5.90 -7.33
CA VAL A 145 15.13 6.06 -6.49
C VAL A 145 14.76 6.97 -5.32
N GLY A 146 14.72 6.38 -4.12
CA GLY A 146 14.27 7.08 -2.92
C GLY A 146 15.42 7.63 -2.05
N PRO A 147 15.07 8.50 -1.09
CA PRO A 147 16.02 9.22 -0.24
C PRO A 147 16.84 8.28 0.65
N VAL A 148 17.99 8.78 1.12
CA VAL A 148 18.91 8.03 1.99
C VAL A 148 19.61 8.98 2.95
N GLY A 149 19.93 8.51 4.15
CA GLY A 149 20.75 9.29 5.09
C GLY A 149 22.23 9.37 4.67
N GLY A 150 22.88 10.46 5.09
CA GLY A 150 24.33 10.67 5.00
C GLY A 150 24.86 10.81 3.57
N VAL A 151 24.14 11.56 2.72
CA VAL A 151 24.47 11.70 1.29
C VAL A 151 25.83 12.39 1.11
N PHE A 152 26.10 13.46 1.87
CA PHE A 152 27.40 14.13 1.83
C PHE A 152 28.57 13.18 2.19
N GLU A 153 28.44 12.42 3.28
CA GLU A 153 29.45 11.47 3.74
C GLU A 153 29.71 10.38 2.70
N LYS A 154 28.64 9.87 2.07
CA LYS A 154 28.74 8.86 1.00
C LYS A 154 29.38 9.42 -0.26
N ALA A 155 29.01 10.63 -0.68
CA ALA A 155 29.62 11.30 -1.82
C ALA A 155 31.12 11.54 -1.57
N LYS A 156 31.48 11.93 -0.34
CA LYS A 156 32.88 12.06 0.06
C LYS A 156 33.64 10.74 -0.03
N ALA A 157 33.08 9.63 0.48
CA ALA A 157 33.70 8.31 0.34
C ALA A 157 33.80 7.84 -1.11
N ALA A 158 32.83 8.21 -1.95
CA ALA A 158 32.89 7.95 -3.39
C ALA A 158 34.07 8.68 -4.04
N HIS A 159 34.23 9.96 -3.74
CA HIS A 159 35.40 10.72 -4.18
C HIS A 159 36.71 10.08 -3.71
N GLU A 160 36.83 9.74 -2.42
CA GLU A 160 38.01 9.07 -1.86
C GLU A 160 38.29 7.70 -2.50
N ALA A 161 37.26 7.04 -3.05
CA ALA A 161 37.36 5.78 -3.78
C ALA A 161 37.66 5.93 -5.29
N GLY A 162 37.84 7.16 -5.78
CA GLY A 162 38.15 7.46 -7.19
C GLY A 162 36.94 7.42 -8.12
N ILE A 163 35.75 7.75 -7.60
CA ILE A 163 34.54 7.92 -8.41
C ILE A 163 34.54 9.33 -9.02
N ASP A 164 34.30 9.41 -10.33
CA ASP A 164 34.21 10.66 -11.09
C ASP A 164 32.75 11.12 -11.26
N LEU A 165 31.79 10.18 -11.28
CA LEU A 165 30.36 10.45 -11.35
C LEU A 165 29.63 9.75 -10.20
N PHE A 166 28.97 10.51 -9.34
CA PHE A 166 28.18 10.00 -8.23
C PHE A 166 26.70 10.35 -8.36
N LEU A 167 25.84 9.34 -8.48
CA LEU A 167 24.39 9.55 -8.62
C LEU A 167 23.71 9.51 -7.24
N ILE A 168 22.84 10.48 -6.96
CA ILE A 168 22.11 10.63 -5.69
C ILE A 168 20.60 10.73 -5.94
N PRO A 169 19.74 10.43 -4.95
CA PRO A 169 18.29 10.59 -5.13
C PRO A 169 17.91 12.05 -5.43
N ARG A 170 16.84 12.22 -6.21
CA ARG A 170 16.26 13.54 -6.52
C ARG A 170 15.81 14.24 -5.24
N GLY A 171 16.22 15.50 -5.06
CA GLY A 171 15.90 16.30 -3.87
C GLY A 171 17.01 16.32 -2.82
N GLU A 172 18.03 15.47 -2.94
CA GLU A 172 19.14 15.36 -1.97
C GLU A 172 20.34 16.24 -2.32
N SER A 173 20.23 17.13 -3.32
CA SER A 173 21.32 18.04 -3.71
C SER A 173 21.68 19.08 -2.66
N ARG A 174 20.75 19.50 -1.80
CA ARG A 174 21.02 20.43 -0.69
C ARG A 174 21.49 19.66 0.54
N GLN A 175 22.62 20.08 1.10
CA GLN A 175 23.21 19.39 2.25
C GLN A 175 23.68 20.40 3.30
N VAL A 176 23.39 20.13 4.57
CA VAL A 176 23.91 20.90 5.71
C VAL A 176 25.16 20.21 6.23
N VAL A 177 26.31 20.88 6.10
CA VAL A 177 27.61 20.28 6.37
C VAL A 177 28.42 21.11 7.34
N LYS A 178 29.22 20.45 8.18
CA LYS A 178 30.16 21.10 9.11
C LYS A 178 31.55 21.19 8.46
N LEU A 179 31.92 22.37 8.00
CA LEU A 179 33.23 22.68 7.44
C LEU A 179 34.12 23.37 8.49
N PRO A 180 35.45 23.47 8.28
CA PRO A 180 36.36 24.13 9.22
C PRO A 180 35.94 25.56 9.61
N GLU A 181 35.30 26.27 8.69
CA GLU A 181 34.78 27.62 8.86
C GLU A 181 33.36 27.70 9.45
N GLY A 182 32.75 26.57 9.83
CA GLY A 182 31.43 26.48 10.46
C GLY A 182 30.45 25.58 9.72
N VAL A 183 29.20 25.55 10.19
CA VAL A 183 28.09 24.83 9.54
C VAL A 183 27.57 25.65 8.37
N LYS A 184 27.43 25.05 7.20
CA LYS A 184 26.93 25.70 5.97
C LYS A 184 25.91 24.81 5.27
N ASN A 185 24.92 25.43 4.63
CA ASN A 185 24.06 24.77 3.64
C ASN A 185 24.70 24.94 2.26
N ILE A 186 24.96 23.82 1.57
CA ILE A 186 25.65 23.78 0.28
C ILE A 186 24.81 23.12 -0.80
N SER A 187 25.11 23.41 -2.07
CA SER A 187 24.74 22.55 -3.20
C SER A 187 25.82 21.48 -3.34
N LEU A 188 25.49 20.22 -3.07
CA LEU A 188 26.42 19.10 -3.19
C LEU A 188 26.96 18.93 -4.62
N PRO A 189 26.14 19.04 -5.70
CA PRO A 189 26.65 19.05 -7.08
C PRO A 189 27.72 20.10 -7.34
N GLU A 190 27.47 21.35 -6.94
CA GLU A 190 28.43 22.44 -7.14
C GLU A 190 29.68 22.26 -6.25
N TYR A 191 29.47 21.89 -5.00
CA TYR A 191 30.55 21.69 -4.03
C TYR A 191 31.49 20.55 -4.47
N ALA A 192 30.93 19.39 -4.83
CA ALA A 192 31.71 18.24 -5.29
C ALA A 192 32.46 18.54 -6.58
N LEU A 193 31.86 19.27 -7.53
CA LEU A 193 32.56 19.64 -8.74
C LEU A 193 33.73 20.58 -8.46
N ASN A 194 33.53 21.59 -7.61
CA ASN A 194 34.53 22.62 -7.33
C ASN A 194 35.66 22.12 -6.42
N GLU A 195 35.33 21.35 -5.37
CA GLU A 195 36.27 20.93 -4.34
C GLU A 195 36.90 19.56 -4.64
N TRP A 196 36.16 18.67 -5.32
CA TRP A 196 36.57 17.28 -5.53
C TRP A 196 36.79 16.93 -7.01
N GLY A 197 36.36 17.79 -7.94
CA GLY A 197 36.34 17.47 -9.37
C GLY A 197 35.37 16.36 -9.76
N MET A 198 34.53 15.91 -8.81
CA MET A 198 33.57 14.82 -9.00
C MET A 198 32.22 15.38 -9.41
N LYS A 199 31.61 14.84 -10.47
CA LYS A 199 30.24 15.20 -10.87
C LYS A 199 29.26 14.47 -9.96
N VAL A 200 28.42 15.21 -9.24
CA VAL A 200 27.27 14.65 -8.52
C VAL A 200 25.99 15.01 -9.27
N VAL A 201 25.12 14.04 -9.48
CA VAL A 201 23.91 14.19 -10.29
C VAL A 201 22.71 13.54 -9.59
N GLU A 202 21.60 14.27 -9.53
CA GLU A 202 20.35 13.75 -8.99
C GLU A 202 19.63 12.84 -10.00
N VAL A 203 19.08 11.73 -9.50
CA VAL A 203 18.31 10.75 -10.29
C VAL A 203 16.98 10.43 -9.62
N LYS A 204 15.91 10.30 -10.41
CA LYS A 204 14.56 9.99 -9.91
C LYS A 204 14.21 8.50 -9.96
N ASN A 205 14.76 7.76 -10.92
CA ASN A 205 14.39 6.37 -11.19
C ASN A 205 15.56 5.58 -11.78
N LEU A 206 15.37 4.26 -11.93
CA LEU A 206 16.38 3.36 -12.50
C LEU A 206 16.68 3.66 -13.98
N ASP A 207 15.74 4.23 -14.74
CA ASP A 207 15.95 4.63 -16.14
C ASP A 207 17.02 5.73 -16.24
N GLU A 208 16.95 6.76 -15.39
CA GLU A 208 17.97 7.81 -15.30
C GLU A 208 19.31 7.27 -14.83
N VAL A 209 19.31 6.35 -13.85
CA VAL A 209 20.52 5.67 -13.37
C VAL A 209 21.21 4.94 -14.52
N LEU A 210 20.47 4.10 -15.26
CA LEU A 210 21.02 3.34 -16.39
C LEU A 210 21.52 4.28 -17.48
N ARG A 211 20.76 5.32 -17.84
CA ARG A 211 21.18 6.30 -18.85
C ARG A 211 22.49 6.98 -18.47
N LEU A 212 22.58 7.52 -17.25
CA LEU A 212 23.74 8.28 -16.80
C LEU A 212 24.96 7.39 -16.54
N ALA A 213 24.77 6.19 -15.99
CA ALA A 213 25.86 5.26 -15.71
C ALA A 213 26.64 4.82 -16.97
N PHE A 214 26.03 4.92 -18.15
CA PHE A 214 26.68 4.58 -19.43
C PHE A 214 26.88 5.80 -20.35
N THR A 215 26.65 7.01 -19.87
CA THR A 215 26.93 8.26 -20.60
C THR A 215 28.38 8.70 -20.36
N SER A 216 29.03 9.32 -21.34
CA SER A 216 30.39 9.87 -21.18
C SER A 216 30.37 10.94 -20.09
N ILE A 217 31.17 10.78 -19.03
CA ILE A 217 31.14 11.66 -17.86
C ILE A 217 31.41 13.11 -18.27
N GLU A 218 32.29 13.35 -19.23
CA GLU A 218 32.63 14.68 -19.75
C GLU A 218 31.41 15.41 -20.33
N SER A 219 30.50 14.68 -20.96
CA SER A 219 29.29 15.22 -21.61
C SER A 219 28.16 15.54 -20.63
N ILE A 220 28.24 15.06 -19.39
CA ILE A 220 27.23 15.31 -18.36
C ILE A 220 27.40 16.74 -17.84
N ASP A 221 26.48 17.65 -18.16
CA ASP A 221 26.44 18.97 -17.54
C ASP A 221 25.58 18.90 -16.27
N ILE A 222 26.21 19.01 -15.10
CA ILE A 222 25.52 18.93 -13.79
C ILE A 222 24.42 19.99 -13.61
N ASN A 223 24.48 21.09 -14.37
CA ASN A 223 23.46 22.14 -14.37
C ASN A 223 22.37 21.88 -15.42
N ALA A 224 22.67 21.09 -16.45
CA ALA A 224 21.72 20.68 -17.48
C ALA A 224 21.11 19.28 -17.25
N VAL A 225 21.55 18.49 -16.27
CA VAL A 225 20.85 17.24 -15.86
C VAL A 225 19.48 17.51 -15.19
N VAL A 226 19.02 18.76 -15.24
CA VAL A 226 17.59 19.12 -15.21
C VAL A 226 16.95 18.94 -16.60
N GLU A 227 17.52 18.11 -17.48
CA GLU A 227 17.06 17.89 -18.85
C GLU A 227 15.59 17.46 -18.83
N GLN A 228 14.81 18.08 -19.73
CA GLN A 228 13.35 18.11 -19.77
C GLN A 228 12.73 16.81 -19.28
N GLU A 229 11.97 16.91 -18.18
CA GLU A 229 11.06 15.84 -17.77
C GLU A 229 10.34 15.32 -19.03
N PRO A 230 10.25 13.99 -19.23
CA PRO A 230 9.50 13.43 -20.35
C PRO A 230 8.16 14.14 -20.43
N ASP A 231 7.76 14.57 -21.64
CA ASP A 231 6.54 15.37 -21.82
C ASP A 231 5.44 14.71 -20.99
N ALA A 232 4.89 15.44 -20.02
CA ALA A 232 3.93 14.84 -19.10
C ALA A 232 2.77 14.25 -19.90
N TYR A 233 2.30 13.05 -19.53
CA TYR A 233 1.12 12.50 -20.16
C TYR A 233 -0.09 13.38 -19.80
N ILE A 234 -0.55 14.18 -20.75
CA ILE A 234 -1.77 14.98 -20.60
C ILE A 234 -2.94 14.13 -21.07
N PRO A 235 -3.83 13.69 -20.18
CA PRO A 235 -4.87 12.78 -20.56
C PRO A 235 -5.94 13.52 -21.40
N PRO A 236 -6.44 12.91 -22.48
CA PRO A 236 -7.47 13.54 -23.30
C PRO A 236 -8.75 13.66 -22.50
N LYS A 237 -9.50 14.75 -22.71
CA LYS A 237 -10.80 14.95 -22.09
C LYS A 237 -11.77 13.81 -22.45
N ILE A 238 -12.34 13.17 -21.44
CA ILE A 238 -13.35 12.11 -21.61
C ILE A 238 -14.77 12.65 -21.43
N THR A 239 -15.74 11.98 -22.07
CA THR A 239 -17.16 12.24 -21.81
C THR A 239 -17.58 11.44 -20.58
N THR A 240 -18.08 12.13 -19.55
CA THR A 240 -18.49 11.52 -18.30
C THR A 240 -19.98 11.21 -18.29
N THR A 241 -20.38 10.12 -17.63
CA THR A 241 -21.79 9.76 -17.49
C THR A 241 -22.43 10.55 -16.34
N GLN A 242 -23.76 10.68 -16.36
CA GLN A 242 -24.50 11.33 -15.27
C GLN A 242 -24.25 10.65 -13.91
N ALA A 243 -23.99 9.33 -13.91
CA ALA A 243 -23.70 8.57 -12.70
C ALA A 243 -22.42 9.04 -12.00
N VAL A 244 -21.40 9.49 -12.73
CA VAL A 244 -20.09 9.88 -12.17
C VAL A 244 -19.86 11.39 -12.15
N SER A 245 -20.65 12.18 -12.88
CA SER A 245 -20.46 13.65 -12.99
C SER A 245 -20.60 14.39 -11.66
N VAL A 246 -21.37 13.84 -10.71
CA VAL A 246 -21.49 14.38 -9.35
C VAL A 246 -20.16 14.45 -8.61
N LEU A 247 -19.22 13.54 -8.92
CA LEU A 247 -17.89 13.52 -8.30
C LEU A 247 -17.03 14.72 -8.74
N GLY A 248 -17.26 15.26 -9.94
CA GLY A 248 -16.60 16.50 -10.38
C GLY A 248 -16.90 17.70 -9.48
N GLY A 249 -18.12 17.76 -8.92
CA GLY A 249 -18.50 18.77 -7.92
C GLY A 249 -17.75 18.59 -6.61
N ILE A 250 -17.68 17.36 -6.09
CA ILE A 250 -16.90 17.02 -4.88
C ILE A 250 -15.43 17.38 -5.08
N ASN A 251 -14.83 16.99 -6.21
CA ASN A 251 -13.42 17.24 -6.47
C ASN A 251 -13.13 18.74 -6.49
N THR A 252 -13.98 19.53 -7.15
CA THR A 252 -13.87 21.00 -7.12
C THR A 252 -13.88 21.54 -5.68
N GLN A 253 -14.71 20.98 -4.81
CA GLN A 253 -14.74 21.37 -3.40
C GLN A 253 -13.48 20.94 -2.64
N PHE A 254 -13.01 19.71 -2.81
CA PHE A 254 -11.76 19.25 -2.17
C PHE A 254 -10.54 20.01 -2.66
N ILE A 255 -10.46 20.32 -3.95
CA ILE A 255 -9.42 21.18 -4.53
C ILE A 255 -9.45 22.54 -3.85
N LYS A 256 -10.62 23.16 -3.74
CA LYS A 256 -10.77 24.44 -3.06
C LYS A 256 -10.30 24.38 -1.61
N GLN A 257 -10.73 23.37 -0.85
CA GLN A 257 -10.29 23.15 0.53
C GLN A 257 -8.78 22.93 0.63
N SER A 258 -8.20 22.18 -0.33
CA SER A 258 -6.76 21.94 -0.39
C SER A 258 -5.99 23.25 -0.64
N ARG A 259 -6.46 24.09 -1.56
CA ARG A 259 -5.87 25.41 -1.83
C ARG A 259 -5.92 26.31 -0.59
N GLU A 260 -7.06 26.34 0.09
CA GLU A 260 -7.23 27.10 1.34
C GLU A 260 -6.26 26.58 2.42
N ALA A 261 -6.17 25.26 2.61
CA ALA A 261 -5.24 24.64 3.57
C ALA A 261 -3.78 24.90 3.21
N ILE A 262 -3.40 24.89 1.93
CA ILE A 262 -2.04 25.23 1.48
C ILE A 262 -1.69 26.67 1.86
N VAL A 263 -2.58 27.62 1.62
CA VAL A 263 -2.36 29.03 1.99
C VAL A 263 -2.22 29.19 3.51
N GLN A 264 -3.05 28.48 4.28
CA GLN A 264 -2.96 28.47 5.74
C GLN A 264 -1.63 27.85 6.21
N ALA A 265 -1.23 26.72 5.63
CA ALA A 265 0.04 26.04 5.93
C ALA A 265 1.26 26.92 5.61
N GLN A 266 1.25 27.63 4.48
CA GLN A 266 2.29 28.61 4.13
C GLN A 266 2.38 29.72 5.19
N GLN A 267 1.24 30.25 5.62
CA GLN A 267 1.19 31.29 6.65
C GLN A 267 1.71 30.78 8.00
N ALA A 268 1.23 29.60 8.44
CA ALA A 268 1.67 28.95 9.68
C ALA A 268 3.18 28.69 9.66
N LEU A 269 3.72 28.14 8.57
CA LEU A 269 5.15 27.87 8.43
C LEU A 269 5.99 29.15 8.45
N SER A 270 5.48 30.26 7.90
CA SER A 270 6.18 31.55 7.92
C SER A 270 6.24 32.21 9.31
N GLN A 271 5.33 31.82 10.21
CA GLN A 271 5.16 32.40 11.55
C GLN A 271 5.52 31.42 12.67
N THR A 272 5.94 30.20 12.31
CA THR A 272 6.18 29.12 13.28
C THR A 272 7.33 29.44 14.23
N LEU A 273 7.24 28.92 15.44
CA LEU A 273 8.31 28.95 16.45
C LEU A 273 9.20 27.69 16.40
N LEU A 274 9.00 26.81 15.42
CA LEU A 274 9.83 25.62 15.23
C LEU A 274 11.27 26.03 14.89
N GLU A 275 12.23 25.50 15.65
CA GLU A 275 13.66 25.71 15.43
C GLU A 275 14.35 24.50 14.77
N ASP A 276 13.69 23.35 14.72
CA ASP A 276 14.23 22.12 14.13
C ASP A 276 14.30 22.25 12.60
N SER A 277 15.52 22.38 12.09
CA SER A 277 15.77 22.55 10.65
C SER A 277 15.37 21.33 9.82
N GLY A 278 15.49 20.12 10.37
CA GLY A 278 15.11 18.89 9.67
C GLY A 278 13.61 18.77 9.54
N LEU A 279 12.86 19.10 10.59
CA LEU A 279 11.41 19.16 10.52
C LEU A 279 10.93 20.26 9.56
N LEU A 280 11.51 21.46 9.65
CA LEU A 280 11.13 22.56 8.76
C LEU A 280 11.32 22.19 7.28
N GLU A 281 12.37 21.43 6.95
CA GLU A 281 12.60 20.88 5.62
C GLU A 281 11.53 19.85 5.22
N VAL A 282 11.19 18.91 6.11
CA VAL A 282 10.10 17.93 5.88
C VAL A 282 8.77 18.64 5.64
N LEU A 283 8.43 19.63 6.48
CA LEU A 283 7.18 20.39 6.37
C LEU A 283 7.13 21.21 5.07
N SER A 284 8.22 21.90 4.74
CA SER A 284 8.32 22.69 3.50
C SER A 284 8.23 21.79 2.25
N THR A 285 8.92 20.66 2.25
CA THR A 285 8.89 19.68 1.14
C THR A 285 7.49 19.11 0.97
N THR A 286 6.83 18.75 2.07
CA THR A 286 5.45 18.23 2.09
C THR A 286 4.48 19.26 1.53
N LEU A 287 4.62 20.54 1.90
CA LEU A 287 3.78 21.63 1.39
C LEU A 287 3.97 21.87 -0.11
N SER A 288 5.22 21.89 -0.59
CA SER A 288 5.51 21.98 -2.02
C SER A 288 4.99 20.77 -2.80
N GLN A 289 4.95 19.58 -2.19
CA GLN A 289 4.31 18.41 -2.79
C GLN A 289 2.78 18.58 -2.86
N SER A 290 2.14 19.11 -1.81
CA SER A 290 0.70 19.43 -1.83
C SER A 290 0.32 20.39 -2.95
N GLU A 291 1.13 21.43 -3.19
CA GLU A 291 0.92 22.39 -4.28
C GLU A 291 0.93 21.74 -5.67
N ARG A 292 1.90 20.86 -5.92
CA ARG A 292 1.96 20.09 -7.18
C ARG A 292 0.77 19.15 -7.30
N THR A 293 0.44 18.46 -6.20
CA THR A 293 -0.64 17.46 -6.15
C THR A 293 -2.01 18.09 -6.39
N VAL A 294 -2.29 19.29 -5.87
CA VAL A 294 -3.56 19.97 -6.12
C VAL A 294 -3.69 20.48 -7.56
N ASN A 295 -2.60 20.88 -8.20
CA ASN A 295 -2.61 21.23 -9.63
C ASN A 295 -2.97 20.00 -10.50
N GLU A 296 -2.41 18.83 -10.16
CA GLU A 296 -2.74 17.57 -10.83
C GLU A 296 -4.23 17.21 -10.67
N ALA A 297 -4.76 17.41 -9.46
CA ALA A 297 -6.19 17.21 -9.18
C ALA A 297 -7.10 18.10 -10.03
N GLU A 298 -6.72 19.37 -10.22
CA GLU A 298 -7.43 20.33 -11.08
C GLU A 298 -7.43 19.87 -12.54
N LEU A 299 -6.25 19.56 -13.09
CA LEU A 299 -6.11 19.10 -14.47
C LEU A 299 -6.97 17.85 -14.74
N LEU A 300 -6.93 16.87 -13.84
CA LEU A 300 -7.68 15.62 -13.99
C LEU A 300 -9.19 15.84 -13.82
N THR A 301 -9.61 16.77 -12.96
CA THR A 301 -11.03 17.15 -12.81
C THR A 301 -11.58 17.76 -14.10
N GLU A 302 -10.83 18.70 -14.71
CA GLU A 302 -11.25 19.36 -15.95
C GLU A 302 -11.36 18.39 -17.14
N ASN A 303 -10.56 17.32 -17.12
CA ASN A 303 -10.53 16.30 -18.15
C ASN A 303 -11.45 15.08 -17.89
N GLY A 304 -12.13 15.04 -16.74
CA GLY A 304 -13.15 14.02 -16.43
C GLY A 304 -12.64 12.79 -15.67
N TYR A 305 -11.38 12.75 -15.25
CA TYR A 305 -10.77 11.64 -14.51
C TYR A 305 -11.01 11.78 -13.00
N TYR A 306 -12.29 11.70 -12.61
CA TYR A 306 -12.72 12.13 -11.29
C TYR A 306 -12.19 11.28 -10.12
N TYR A 307 -11.94 9.99 -10.30
CA TYR A 307 -11.38 9.16 -9.21
C TYR A 307 -9.98 9.66 -8.79
N SER A 308 -9.10 9.80 -9.77
CA SER A 308 -7.70 10.21 -9.61
C SER A 308 -7.62 11.63 -9.09
N ALA A 309 -8.41 12.52 -9.68
CA ALA A 309 -8.52 13.89 -9.20
C ALA A 309 -8.95 13.97 -7.73
N GLY A 310 -9.94 13.16 -7.34
CA GLY A 310 -10.38 13.08 -5.94
C GLY A 310 -9.27 12.57 -5.02
N ASN A 311 -8.52 11.55 -5.44
CA ASN A 311 -7.37 11.03 -4.70
C ASN A 311 -6.26 12.07 -4.51
N PHE A 312 -5.88 12.78 -5.58
CA PHE A 312 -4.87 13.83 -5.49
C PHE A 312 -5.34 15.02 -4.63
N ALA A 313 -6.59 15.46 -4.78
CA ALA A 313 -7.15 16.50 -3.92
C ALA A 313 -7.17 16.07 -2.45
N PHE A 314 -7.53 14.82 -2.18
CA PHE A 314 -7.51 14.25 -0.83
C PHE A 314 -6.10 14.28 -0.22
N LEU A 315 -5.08 13.80 -0.95
CA LEU A 315 -3.70 13.78 -0.47
C LEU A 315 -3.14 15.20 -0.27
N ALA A 316 -3.41 16.12 -1.21
CA ALA A 316 -3.00 17.51 -1.08
C ALA A 316 -3.62 18.17 0.17
N LYS A 317 -4.90 17.88 0.44
CA LYS A 317 -5.59 18.34 1.65
C LYS A 317 -4.91 17.82 2.91
N VAL A 318 -4.73 16.50 3.04
CA VAL A 318 -4.12 15.86 4.22
C VAL A 318 -2.75 16.45 4.51
N ASN A 319 -1.88 16.50 3.49
CA ASN A 319 -0.52 16.98 3.65
C ASN A 319 -0.47 18.48 4.00
N ALA A 320 -1.37 19.30 3.43
CA ALA A 320 -1.46 20.72 3.78
C ALA A 320 -1.93 20.93 5.22
N TYR A 321 -2.94 20.20 5.70
CA TYR A 321 -3.39 20.28 7.09
C TYR A 321 -2.33 19.77 8.07
N PHE A 322 -1.63 18.70 7.73
CA PHE A 322 -0.51 18.22 8.54
C PHE A 322 0.57 19.31 8.70
N VAL A 323 0.96 19.96 7.60
CA VAL A 323 1.94 21.06 7.66
C VAL A 323 1.42 22.23 8.49
N HIS A 324 0.18 22.64 8.24
CA HIS A 324 -0.48 23.71 8.98
C HIS A 324 -0.48 23.43 10.49
N ASP A 325 -0.97 22.26 10.89
CA ASP A 325 -1.22 21.92 12.28
C ASP A 325 0.09 21.76 13.06
N VAL A 326 1.10 21.12 12.47
CA VAL A 326 2.43 21.00 13.10
C VAL A 326 3.11 22.36 13.20
N ALA A 327 3.03 23.20 12.16
CA ALA A 327 3.65 24.52 12.16
C ALA A 327 2.98 25.50 13.13
N GLU A 328 1.65 25.45 13.24
CA GLU A 328 0.87 26.31 14.13
C GLU A 328 0.92 25.82 15.59
N ASN A 329 0.90 24.49 15.80
CA ASN A 329 0.84 23.88 17.13
C ASN A 329 1.95 22.82 17.32
N PRO A 330 3.22 23.23 17.51
CA PRO A 330 4.35 22.30 17.72
C PRO A 330 4.18 21.32 18.89
N GLU A 331 3.33 21.64 19.88
CA GLU A 331 3.01 20.74 20.99
C GLU A 331 2.33 19.43 20.53
N LEU A 332 1.75 19.38 19.33
CA LEU A 332 1.18 18.16 18.74
C LEU A 332 2.19 17.02 18.58
N ILE A 333 3.46 17.37 18.38
CA ILE A 333 4.57 16.42 18.25
C ILE A 333 5.41 16.32 19.53
N GLY A 334 4.97 16.97 20.61
CA GLY A 334 5.65 16.98 21.90
C GLY A 334 5.70 15.61 22.58
N GLU A 335 6.50 15.51 23.66
CA GLU A 335 6.68 14.25 24.39
C GLU A 335 5.40 13.70 25.03
N ASP A 336 4.51 14.60 25.48
CA ASP A 336 3.20 14.25 26.03
C ASP A 336 2.15 14.37 24.92
N ASP A 337 1.68 13.24 24.41
CA ASP A 337 0.72 13.16 23.31
C ASP A 337 -0.70 13.66 23.66
N THR A 338 -0.85 14.35 24.79
CA THR A 338 -2.13 14.85 25.32
C THR A 338 -2.93 15.66 24.30
N LEU A 339 -2.31 16.62 23.58
CA LEU A 339 -3.05 17.44 22.62
C LEU A 339 -3.55 16.64 21.42
N LEU A 340 -2.70 15.76 20.87
CA LEU A 340 -3.08 14.85 19.80
C LEU A 340 -4.19 13.90 20.26
N MET A 341 -4.08 13.34 21.47
CA MET A 341 -5.08 12.43 22.02
C MET A 341 -6.42 13.14 22.30
N GLN A 342 -6.41 14.41 22.71
CA GLN A 342 -7.63 15.20 22.82
C GLN A 342 -8.34 15.32 21.45
N ARG A 343 -7.59 15.63 20.39
CA ARG A 343 -8.13 15.70 19.02
C ARG A 343 -8.68 14.35 18.54
N VAL A 344 -7.99 13.25 18.87
CA VAL A 344 -8.47 11.88 18.62
C VAL A 344 -9.80 11.59 19.34
N GLU A 345 -9.97 12.06 20.58
CA GLU A 345 -11.24 11.91 21.31
C GLU A 345 -12.36 12.79 20.76
N GLU A 346 -12.05 13.99 20.28
CA GLU A 346 -13.01 14.89 19.63
C GLU A 346 -13.51 14.29 18.32
N LEU A 347 -12.60 13.87 17.44
CA LEU A 347 -12.95 13.24 16.17
C LEU A 347 -13.74 11.93 16.37
N GLN A 348 -13.44 11.16 17.42
CA GLN A 348 -14.23 9.97 17.76
C GLN A 348 -15.70 10.29 18.06
N LYS A 349 -15.97 11.40 18.77
CA LYS A 349 -17.34 11.83 19.06
C LYS A 349 -18.06 12.26 17.79
N GLU A 350 -17.36 12.95 16.89
CA GLU A 350 -17.90 13.32 15.57
C GLU A 350 -18.26 12.08 14.75
N ILE A 351 -17.36 11.09 14.70
CA ILE A 351 -17.58 9.78 14.06
C ILE A 351 -18.80 9.06 14.64
N GLU A 352 -18.94 8.99 15.97
CA GLU A 352 -20.07 8.34 16.62
C GLU A 352 -21.40 9.05 16.36
N ALA A 353 -21.38 10.37 16.21
CA ALA A 353 -22.55 11.15 15.84
C ALA A 353 -22.98 10.86 14.39
N GLU A 354 -22.04 10.93 13.45
CA GLU A 354 -22.31 10.68 12.02
C GLU A 354 -22.72 9.23 11.78
N GLN A 355 -22.12 8.27 12.48
CA GLN A 355 -22.50 6.85 12.39
C GLN A 355 -23.99 6.63 12.65
N LYS A 356 -24.56 7.32 13.66
CA LYS A 356 -25.99 7.18 14.00
C LYS A 356 -26.90 7.66 12.88
N ILE A 357 -26.46 8.67 12.13
CA ILE A 357 -27.20 9.23 10.98
C ILE A 357 -27.09 8.27 9.80
N LEU A 358 -25.89 7.77 9.53
CA LEU A 358 -25.60 6.91 8.37
C LEU A 358 -26.21 5.51 8.49
N ASP A 359 -26.28 4.93 9.69
CA ASP A 359 -26.76 3.57 9.89
C ASP A 359 -28.31 3.45 9.96
N GLU A 360 -29.04 4.57 9.83
CA GLU A 360 -30.51 4.60 9.99
C GLU A 360 -31.27 4.03 8.79
N THR A 361 -30.96 4.50 7.58
CA THR A 361 -31.65 4.07 6.35
C THR A 361 -30.68 3.97 5.17
N VAL A 362 -30.96 3.05 4.25
CA VAL A 362 -30.23 2.85 3.00
C VAL A 362 -30.96 3.59 1.87
N PRO A 363 -30.36 4.64 1.27
CA PRO A 363 -30.86 5.28 0.06
C PRO A 363 -30.67 4.33 -1.14
N ILE A 364 -31.73 4.03 -1.90
CA ILE A 364 -31.72 2.89 -2.83
C ILE A 364 -31.05 3.23 -4.16
N GLU A 365 -31.44 4.32 -4.81
CA GLU A 365 -30.86 4.69 -6.10
C GLU A 365 -29.42 5.21 -5.95
N GLY A 366 -29.13 5.88 -4.83
CA GLY A 366 -27.81 6.37 -4.46
C GLY A 366 -26.97 5.39 -3.62
N VAL A 367 -27.30 4.09 -3.61
CA VAL A 367 -26.70 3.10 -2.68
C VAL A 367 -25.18 2.98 -2.79
N GLU A 368 -24.60 3.18 -3.98
CA GLU A 368 -23.14 3.15 -4.16
C GLU A 368 -22.43 4.30 -3.44
N TRP A 369 -23.04 5.48 -3.39
CA TRP A 369 -22.51 6.63 -2.65
C TRP A 369 -22.72 6.48 -1.15
N TYR A 370 -23.82 5.84 -0.75
CA TYR A 370 -24.06 5.45 0.63
C TYR A 370 -23.00 4.48 1.14
N ILE A 371 -22.69 3.44 0.36
CA ILE A 371 -21.60 2.49 0.65
C ILE A 371 -20.27 3.24 0.76
N ALA A 372 -19.98 4.16 -0.15
CA ALA A 372 -18.76 4.97 -0.07
C ALA A 372 -18.70 5.76 1.25
N ALA A 373 -19.78 6.43 1.66
CA ALA A 373 -19.83 7.13 2.94
C ALA A 373 -19.51 6.19 4.13
N GLN A 374 -20.06 4.97 4.14
CA GLN A 374 -19.77 3.96 5.17
C GLN A 374 -18.30 3.52 5.17
N GLN A 375 -17.71 3.31 3.98
CA GLN A 375 -16.29 2.95 3.88
C GLN A 375 -15.40 4.04 4.47
N ARG A 376 -15.65 5.32 4.15
CA ARG A 376 -14.83 6.43 4.66
C ARG A 376 -14.98 6.62 6.16
N LEU A 377 -16.17 6.46 6.70
CA LEU A 377 -16.40 6.45 8.15
C LEU A 377 -15.58 5.34 8.82
N THR A 378 -15.57 4.15 8.23
CA THR A 378 -14.84 2.98 8.75
C THR A 378 -13.32 3.17 8.66
N TRP A 379 -12.82 3.75 7.56
CA TRP A 379 -11.40 4.04 7.42
C TRP A 379 -10.92 5.10 8.41
N ALA A 380 -11.76 6.11 8.71
CA ALA A 380 -11.48 7.06 9.79
C ALA A 380 -11.42 6.36 11.16
N GLN A 381 -12.35 5.44 11.45
CA GLN A 381 -12.38 4.66 12.69
C GLN A 381 -11.10 3.83 12.88
N LEU A 382 -10.68 3.10 11.84
CA LEU A 382 -9.45 2.31 11.88
C LEU A 382 -8.20 3.19 12.06
N GLY A 383 -8.17 4.37 11.43
CA GLY A 383 -7.10 5.34 11.65
C GLY A 383 -6.98 5.76 13.12
N LEU A 384 -8.09 6.05 13.78
CA LEU A 384 -8.10 6.36 15.22
C LEU A 384 -7.73 5.15 16.10
N GLU A 385 -8.12 3.94 15.72
CA GLU A 385 -7.73 2.72 16.43
C GLU A 385 -6.22 2.46 16.32
N LYS A 386 -5.62 2.67 15.14
CA LYS A 386 -4.17 2.62 14.94
C LYS A 386 -3.47 3.61 15.87
N LEU A 387 -3.94 4.85 15.95
CA LEU A 387 -3.37 5.88 16.83
C LEU A 387 -3.41 5.53 18.33
N ARG A 388 -4.47 4.82 18.77
CA ARG A 388 -4.65 4.38 20.15
C ARG A 388 -3.85 3.12 20.51
N SER A 389 -3.65 2.23 19.53
CA SER A 389 -3.02 0.93 19.73
C SER A 389 -1.51 0.93 19.47
N SER A 390 -0.99 1.90 18.72
CA SER A 390 0.44 2.12 18.52
C SER A 390 1.15 2.25 19.87
N PRO A 391 2.10 1.34 20.20
CA PRO A 391 2.76 1.35 21.51
C PRO A 391 3.52 2.66 21.71
N ARG A 392 3.42 3.22 22.92
CA ARG A 392 4.31 4.27 23.42
C ARG A 392 5.73 3.71 23.46
N VAL A 393 6.49 3.82 22.38
CA VAL A 393 7.88 3.40 22.37
C VAL A 393 8.68 4.51 23.02
N ILE A 394 9.10 4.29 24.25
CA ILE A 394 10.14 5.12 24.88
C ILE A 394 11.46 4.70 24.20
N VAL A 395 11.74 5.26 23.03
CA VAL A 395 13.02 5.06 22.35
C VAL A 395 14.08 5.91 23.05
N VAL A 396 15.27 5.34 23.30
CA VAL A 396 16.36 5.98 24.08
C VAL A 396 17.08 7.09 23.29
N THR A 397 16.56 7.49 22.14
CA THR A 397 17.13 8.54 21.28
C THR A 397 16.06 9.55 20.90
N GLU A 398 16.29 10.83 21.17
CA GLU A 398 15.38 11.96 20.88
C GLU A 398 14.90 11.93 19.41
N ASP A 399 15.79 11.62 18.46
CA ASP A 399 15.47 11.62 17.01
C ASP A 399 14.37 10.62 16.61
N ALA A 400 14.39 9.41 17.19
CA ALA A 400 13.45 8.35 16.80
C ALA A 400 12.05 8.51 17.41
N GLN A 401 11.97 9.13 18.60
CA GLN A 401 10.69 9.46 19.23
C GLN A 401 10.02 10.64 18.51
N TYR A 402 10.82 11.58 18.04
CA TYR A 402 10.35 12.73 17.24
C TYR A 402 9.76 12.30 15.89
N THR A 403 10.45 11.45 15.13
CA THR A 403 9.92 10.91 13.86
C THR A 403 8.59 10.19 14.04
N GLN A 404 8.44 9.40 15.11
CA GLN A 404 7.20 8.69 15.40
C GLN A 404 6.03 9.63 15.71
N ASN A 405 6.26 10.71 16.46
CA ASN A 405 5.21 11.67 16.81
C ASN A 405 4.73 12.45 15.57
N VAL A 406 5.64 12.82 14.67
CA VAL A 406 5.32 13.47 13.40
C VAL A 406 4.42 12.56 12.55
N GLU A 407 4.75 11.28 12.42
CA GLU A 407 3.92 10.29 11.72
C GLU A 407 2.53 10.14 12.32
N ARG A 408 2.40 10.19 13.66
CA ARG A 408 1.10 10.09 14.34
C ARG A 408 0.18 11.29 14.05
N VAL A 409 0.73 12.50 13.94
CA VAL A 409 -0.07 13.67 13.53
C VAL A 409 -0.56 13.51 12.09
N HIS A 410 0.30 13.01 11.20
CA HIS A 410 -0.08 12.72 9.82
C HIS A 410 -1.16 11.64 9.70
N ASP A 411 -1.05 10.55 10.47
CA ASP A 411 -2.08 9.50 10.58
C ASP A 411 -3.43 10.07 11.07
N TYR A 412 -3.40 11.04 12.00
CA TYR A 412 -4.60 11.74 12.47
C TYR A 412 -5.23 12.59 11.35
N GLU A 413 -4.44 13.36 10.60
CA GLU A 413 -4.95 14.16 9.48
C GLU A 413 -5.54 13.28 8.36
N PHE A 414 -4.96 12.09 8.14
CA PHE A 414 -5.55 11.09 7.24
C PHE A 414 -6.93 10.62 7.74
N ALA A 415 -7.05 10.27 9.02
CA ALA A 415 -8.33 9.86 9.61
C ALA A 415 -9.37 10.98 9.56
N ARG A 416 -8.95 12.23 9.83
CA ARG A 416 -9.80 13.42 9.75
C ARG A 416 -10.30 13.65 8.33
N ALA A 417 -9.42 13.60 7.34
CA ALA A 417 -9.80 13.81 5.94
C ALA A 417 -10.79 12.75 5.45
N TRP A 418 -10.64 11.48 5.87
CA TRP A 418 -11.62 10.45 5.57
C TRP A 418 -12.99 10.79 6.18
N PHE A 419 -13.02 11.17 7.45
CA PHE A 419 -14.26 11.55 8.13
C PHE A 419 -14.94 12.76 7.47
N ASP A 420 -14.19 13.82 7.15
CA ASP A 420 -14.71 15.05 6.53
C ASP A 420 -15.41 14.79 5.17
N SER A 421 -15.10 13.67 4.51
CA SER A 421 -15.73 13.28 3.24
C SER A 421 -17.07 12.57 3.41
N VAL A 422 -17.35 11.99 4.59
CA VAL A 422 -18.54 11.16 4.86
C VAL A 422 -19.85 11.92 4.56
N PRO A 423 -20.06 13.16 5.07
CA PRO A 423 -21.31 13.86 4.85
C PRO A 423 -21.56 14.19 3.36
N GLN A 424 -20.50 14.43 2.58
CA GLN A 424 -20.62 14.76 1.16
C GLN A 424 -21.11 13.55 0.35
N PHE A 425 -20.51 12.37 0.59
CA PHE A 425 -20.94 11.13 -0.06
C PHE A 425 -22.36 10.74 0.37
N HIS A 426 -22.69 10.90 1.65
CA HIS A 426 -24.04 10.61 2.14
C HIS A 426 -25.08 11.56 1.54
N ALA A 427 -24.78 12.85 1.41
CA ALA A 427 -25.67 13.83 0.79
C ALA A 427 -25.97 13.48 -0.68
N ILE A 428 -24.99 13.02 -1.44
CA ILE A 428 -25.21 12.55 -2.83
C ILE A 428 -26.11 11.32 -2.85
N ALA A 429 -25.88 10.37 -1.95
CA ALA A 429 -26.71 9.18 -1.86
C ALA A 429 -28.18 9.54 -1.66
N LEU A 430 -28.46 10.52 -0.78
CA LEU A 430 -29.81 11.02 -0.53
C LEU A 430 -30.38 11.81 -1.72
N GLN A 431 -29.58 12.69 -2.34
CA GLN A 431 -30.02 13.50 -3.49
C GLN A 431 -30.38 12.65 -4.72
N GLN A 432 -29.69 11.53 -4.93
CA GLN A 432 -29.95 10.63 -6.04
C GLN A 432 -31.11 9.65 -5.75
N SER A 433 -31.56 9.55 -4.50
CA SER A 433 -32.55 8.58 -4.09
C SER A 433 -33.94 9.18 -3.96
N THR A 434 -34.95 8.47 -4.47
CA THR A 434 -36.36 8.81 -4.25
C THR A 434 -36.97 7.99 -3.12
N LYS A 435 -36.28 6.92 -2.72
CA LYS A 435 -36.74 6.00 -1.69
C LYS A 435 -35.60 5.45 -0.86
N SER A 436 -35.93 5.08 0.37
CA SER A 436 -35.01 4.44 1.30
C SER A 436 -35.62 3.17 1.87
N LEU A 437 -34.75 2.33 2.42
CA LEU A 437 -35.14 1.15 3.18
C LEU A 437 -34.48 1.24 4.55
N LYS A 438 -35.20 0.85 5.62
CA LYS A 438 -34.55 0.64 6.92
C LYS A 438 -33.42 -0.36 6.76
N THR A 439 -32.30 -0.11 7.43
CA THR A 439 -31.13 -0.99 7.36
C THR A 439 -31.53 -2.44 7.69
N GLN A 440 -31.20 -3.35 6.76
CA GLN A 440 -31.42 -4.79 6.87
C GLN A 440 -30.11 -5.50 6.54
N ASN A 441 -30.02 -6.79 6.89
CA ASN A 441 -28.79 -7.58 6.76
C ASN A 441 -28.87 -8.68 5.67
N PRO A 442 -29.37 -8.42 4.44
CA PRO A 442 -29.50 -9.47 3.43
C PRO A 442 -28.15 -9.96 2.88
N PHE A 443 -27.08 -9.16 3.04
CA PHE A 443 -25.74 -9.46 2.55
C PHE A 443 -24.80 -10.05 3.62
N LYS A 444 -25.31 -10.45 4.80
CA LYS A 444 -24.47 -10.90 5.91
C LYS A 444 -23.49 -12.02 5.54
N ASP A 445 -23.96 -13.01 4.77
CA ASP A 445 -23.16 -14.17 4.38
C ASP A 445 -22.55 -14.01 2.96
N TYR A 446 -22.91 -12.94 2.24
CA TYR A 446 -22.53 -12.73 0.84
C TYR A 446 -21.02 -12.62 0.64
N TYR A 447 -20.35 -11.89 1.53
CA TYR A 447 -18.93 -11.55 1.36
C TYR A 447 -17.95 -12.45 2.12
N SER A 448 -18.44 -13.53 2.74
CA SER A 448 -17.59 -14.43 3.52
C SER A 448 -16.47 -15.06 2.67
N GLN A 449 -16.74 -15.34 1.39
CA GLN A 449 -15.73 -15.87 0.48
C GLN A 449 -14.69 -14.81 0.09
N PHE A 450 -15.10 -13.58 -0.21
CA PHE A 450 -14.18 -12.46 -0.46
C PHE A 450 -13.22 -12.28 0.72
N LEU A 451 -13.77 -12.24 1.94
CA LEU A 451 -13.02 -12.06 3.18
C LEU A 451 -12.02 -13.20 3.38
N THR A 452 -12.48 -14.46 3.28
CA THR A 452 -11.62 -15.65 3.44
C THR A 452 -10.48 -15.68 2.42
N ASN A 453 -10.74 -15.30 1.17
CA ASN A 453 -9.73 -15.32 0.12
C ASN A 453 -8.71 -14.18 0.29
N ALA A 454 -9.18 -12.97 0.66
CA ALA A 454 -8.29 -11.85 0.97
C ALA A 454 -7.37 -12.19 2.15
N GLU A 455 -7.91 -12.75 3.25
CA GLU A 455 -7.14 -13.21 4.41
C GLU A 455 -6.05 -14.21 4.06
N LYS A 456 -6.34 -15.14 3.14
CA LYS A 456 -5.36 -16.15 2.70
C LYS A 456 -4.30 -15.59 1.78
N GLY A 457 -4.63 -14.56 0.99
CA GLY A 457 -3.75 -14.01 -0.03
C GLY A 457 -2.82 -12.91 0.47
N ILE A 458 -3.25 -12.10 1.46
CA ILE A 458 -2.41 -11.01 2.01
C ILE A 458 -1.03 -11.50 2.49
N PRO A 459 -0.90 -12.62 3.23
CA PRO A 459 0.42 -13.12 3.65
C PRO A 459 1.35 -13.55 2.50
N LEU A 460 0.85 -13.62 1.27
CA LEU A 460 1.62 -13.97 0.07
C LEU A 460 2.10 -12.72 -0.70
N MET A 461 1.64 -11.53 -0.33
CA MET A 461 2.04 -10.26 -0.93
C MET A 461 3.41 -9.81 -0.39
N SER A 462 4.12 -8.96 -1.14
CA SER A 462 5.33 -8.30 -0.63
C SER A 462 4.97 -7.37 0.54
N ASP A 463 5.85 -7.25 1.55
CA ASP A 463 5.56 -6.51 2.79
C ASP A 463 5.04 -5.07 2.54
N GLY A 464 5.54 -4.36 1.51
CA GLY A 464 5.10 -3.01 1.15
C GLY A 464 3.81 -2.91 0.32
N ASP A 465 3.38 -4.01 -0.33
CA ASP A 465 2.19 -4.01 -1.20
C ASP A 465 0.91 -4.40 -0.42
N SER A 466 1.09 -4.92 0.80
CA SER A 466 0.02 -5.54 1.59
C SER A 466 -0.85 -4.55 2.39
N GLU A 467 -0.38 -3.32 2.62
CA GLU A 467 -0.99 -2.40 3.58
C GLU A 467 -2.41 -1.97 3.20
N ASP A 468 -2.67 -1.58 1.94
CA ASP A 468 -4.02 -1.18 1.51
C ASP A 468 -4.98 -2.39 1.50
N ALA A 469 -4.50 -3.55 1.05
CA ALA A 469 -5.27 -4.78 1.07
C ALA A 469 -5.67 -5.16 2.51
N GLN A 470 -4.73 -5.06 3.46
CA GLN A 470 -4.95 -5.32 4.88
C GLN A 470 -5.91 -4.30 5.49
N ARG A 471 -5.72 -3.00 5.25
CA ARG A 471 -6.64 -1.95 5.72
C ARG A 471 -8.08 -2.18 5.26
N ARG A 472 -8.29 -2.58 4.00
CA ARG A 472 -9.62 -2.89 3.46
C ARG A 472 -10.20 -4.17 4.05
N LEU A 473 -9.37 -5.18 4.32
CA LEU A 473 -9.80 -6.38 5.02
C LEU A 473 -10.25 -6.06 6.45
N ASP A 474 -9.49 -5.26 7.17
CA ASP A 474 -9.83 -4.84 8.54
C ASP A 474 -11.10 -3.97 8.55
N ALA A 475 -11.28 -3.11 7.53
CA ALA A 475 -12.51 -2.35 7.34
C ALA A 475 -13.72 -3.27 7.12
N ALA A 476 -13.56 -4.32 6.30
CA ALA A 476 -14.62 -5.30 6.08
C ALA A 476 -15.02 -6.03 7.37
N LYS A 477 -14.04 -6.37 8.22
CA LYS A 477 -14.28 -7.01 9.53
C LYS A 477 -14.98 -6.06 10.50
N LEU A 478 -14.56 -4.81 10.56
CA LEU A 478 -15.19 -3.80 11.41
C LEU A 478 -16.64 -3.53 10.97
N ASP A 479 -16.86 -3.35 9.67
CA ASP A 479 -18.20 -3.21 9.10
C ASP A 479 -19.09 -4.41 9.40
N GLN A 480 -18.55 -5.63 9.31
CA GLN A 480 -19.27 -6.86 9.67
C GLN A 480 -19.70 -6.85 11.14
N LEU A 481 -18.80 -6.45 12.06
CA LEU A 481 -19.10 -6.37 13.49
C LEU A 481 -20.16 -5.31 13.79
N GLN A 482 -20.19 -4.23 13.02
CA GLN A 482 -21.13 -3.12 13.17
C GLN A 482 -22.42 -3.30 12.34
N GLY A 483 -22.57 -4.42 11.61
CA GLY A 483 -23.77 -4.73 10.82
C GLY A 483 -23.86 -4.01 9.48
N ARG A 484 -22.80 -3.30 9.04
CA ARG A 484 -22.74 -2.59 7.76
C ARG A 484 -22.37 -3.52 6.60
N HIS A 485 -23.21 -4.51 6.34
CA HIS A 485 -22.90 -5.60 5.42
C HIS A 485 -22.68 -5.17 3.96
N LEU A 486 -23.27 -4.07 3.50
CA LEU A 486 -23.01 -3.53 2.15
C LEU A 486 -21.58 -2.99 2.04
N SER A 487 -21.14 -2.20 3.02
CA SER A 487 -19.77 -1.70 3.12
C SER A 487 -18.77 -2.84 3.33
N ALA A 488 -19.11 -3.81 4.18
CA ALA A 488 -18.29 -5.01 4.39
C ALA A 488 -18.04 -5.78 3.09
N ALA A 489 -19.08 -5.94 2.26
CA ALA A 489 -18.96 -6.60 0.97
C ALA A 489 -18.02 -5.85 0.02
N MET A 490 -18.16 -4.53 -0.09
CA MET A 490 -17.31 -3.71 -0.94
C MET A 490 -15.85 -3.68 -0.47
N ASN A 491 -15.63 -3.57 0.84
CA ASN A 491 -14.30 -3.59 1.44
C ASN A 491 -13.62 -4.96 1.24
N ALA A 492 -14.34 -6.07 1.45
CA ALA A 492 -13.80 -7.42 1.22
C ALA A 492 -13.48 -7.67 -0.26
N ALA A 493 -14.37 -7.28 -1.17
CA ALA A 493 -14.18 -7.45 -2.61
C ALA A 493 -13.01 -6.63 -3.14
N SER A 494 -12.85 -5.38 -2.67
CA SER A 494 -11.71 -4.54 -3.05
C SER A 494 -10.39 -5.01 -2.43
N SER A 495 -10.38 -5.51 -1.19
CA SER A 495 -9.21 -6.18 -0.61
C SER A 495 -8.76 -7.38 -1.45
N LEU A 496 -9.71 -8.24 -1.86
CA LEU A 496 -9.40 -9.38 -2.74
C LEU A 496 -8.88 -8.92 -4.12
N ALA A 497 -9.40 -7.82 -4.67
CA ALA A 497 -8.92 -7.29 -5.94
C ALA A 497 -7.43 -6.91 -5.88
N LEU A 498 -7.01 -6.25 -4.79
CA LEU A 498 -5.61 -5.88 -4.57
C LEU A 498 -4.70 -7.11 -4.40
N VAL A 499 -5.16 -8.10 -3.63
CA VAL A 499 -4.47 -9.40 -3.49
C VAL A 499 -4.27 -10.05 -4.86
N ASN A 500 -5.32 -10.15 -5.67
CA ASN A 500 -5.25 -10.78 -6.99
C ASN A 500 -4.35 -10.00 -7.94
N ALA A 501 -4.35 -8.67 -7.88
CA ALA A 501 -3.47 -7.83 -8.70
C ALA A 501 -2.00 -8.10 -8.39
N ASN A 502 -1.63 -8.13 -7.10
CA ASN A 502 -0.26 -8.40 -6.68
C ASN A 502 0.21 -9.82 -7.02
N LEU A 503 -0.67 -10.82 -6.86
CA LEU A 503 -0.33 -12.20 -7.23
C LEU A 503 -0.07 -12.37 -8.73
N ILE A 504 -0.81 -11.64 -9.58
CA ILE A 504 -0.63 -11.68 -11.04
C ILE A 504 0.58 -10.88 -11.48
N GLU A 505 0.86 -9.74 -10.85
CA GLU A 505 2.10 -8.98 -11.06
C GLU A 505 3.36 -9.85 -10.84
N ASN A 506 3.30 -10.77 -9.87
CA ASN A 506 4.40 -11.68 -9.57
C ASN A 506 4.48 -12.91 -10.51
N ASP A 507 3.51 -13.11 -11.40
CA ASP A 507 3.49 -14.21 -12.39
C ASP A 507 4.23 -13.82 -13.68
N ALA A 508 5.52 -14.17 -13.75
CA ALA A 508 6.38 -13.86 -14.89
C ALA A 508 5.94 -14.49 -16.22
N SER A 509 5.00 -15.45 -16.21
CA SER A 509 4.50 -16.08 -17.42
C SER A 509 3.44 -15.26 -18.17
N LYS A 510 2.94 -14.18 -17.56
CA LYS A 510 1.81 -13.41 -18.10
C LYS A 510 2.25 -12.09 -18.71
N ASP A 511 1.69 -11.79 -19.89
CA ASP A 511 1.72 -10.45 -20.48
C ASP A 511 0.65 -9.58 -19.79
N LEU A 512 1.09 -8.80 -18.80
CA LEU A 512 0.20 -7.99 -17.98
C LEU A 512 -0.52 -6.90 -18.77
N GLN A 513 0.10 -6.38 -19.84
CA GLN A 513 -0.55 -5.39 -20.69
C GLN A 513 -1.68 -6.04 -21.48
N ALA A 514 -1.45 -7.21 -22.10
CA ALA A 514 -2.50 -7.92 -22.83
C ALA A 514 -3.67 -8.31 -21.91
N GLU A 515 -3.38 -8.70 -20.66
CA GLU A 515 -4.41 -8.97 -19.65
C GLU A 515 -5.19 -7.71 -19.27
N LEU A 516 -4.52 -6.55 -19.11
CA LEU A 516 -5.18 -5.26 -18.86
C LEU A 516 -6.10 -4.85 -20.02
N GLU A 517 -5.61 -4.89 -21.26
CA GLU A 517 -6.41 -4.56 -22.45
C GLU A 517 -7.66 -5.43 -22.55
N LYS A 518 -7.52 -6.74 -22.35
CA LYS A 518 -8.63 -7.68 -22.33
C LYS A 518 -9.63 -7.34 -21.23
N LYS A 519 -9.14 -7.07 -20.01
CA LYS A 519 -9.98 -6.71 -18.86
C LYS A 519 -10.80 -5.45 -19.12
N ILE A 520 -10.18 -4.43 -19.70
CA ILE A 520 -10.85 -3.17 -20.08
C ILE A 520 -11.99 -3.46 -21.05
N GLN A 521 -11.75 -4.23 -22.12
CA GLN A 521 -12.77 -4.57 -23.11
C GLN A 521 -13.96 -5.33 -22.50
N GLU A 522 -13.69 -6.28 -21.60
CA GLU A 522 -14.74 -7.05 -20.91
C GLU A 522 -15.58 -6.15 -19.98
N LEU A 523 -14.94 -5.23 -19.27
CA LEU A 523 -15.60 -4.28 -18.38
C LEU A 523 -16.42 -3.24 -19.12
N GLU A 524 -15.89 -2.66 -20.20
CA GLU A 524 -16.63 -1.72 -21.06
C GLU A 524 -17.94 -2.34 -21.54
N LYS A 525 -17.89 -3.57 -22.05
CA LYS A 525 -19.09 -4.29 -22.52
C LYS A 525 -20.13 -4.48 -21.41
N ARG A 526 -19.70 -4.77 -20.18
CA ARG A 526 -20.60 -4.99 -19.03
C ARG A 526 -21.18 -3.69 -18.49
N ILE A 527 -20.37 -2.63 -18.43
CA ILE A 527 -20.76 -1.34 -17.83
C ILE A 527 -21.57 -0.49 -18.82
N ASP A 528 -21.14 -0.39 -20.08
CA ASP A 528 -21.83 0.43 -21.09
C ASP A 528 -23.16 -0.17 -21.55
N GLY A 529 -23.39 -1.45 -21.28
CA GLY A 529 -24.65 -2.13 -21.53
C GLY A 529 -25.79 -1.76 -20.56
N ASP A 530 -25.49 -1.04 -19.47
CA ASP A 530 -26.44 -0.73 -18.40
C ASP A 530 -26.72 0.78 -18.30
N ALA A 531 -27.92 1.19 -18.73
CA ALA A 531 -28.35 2.59 -18.71
C ALA A 531 -28.51 3.17 -17.28
N SER A 532 -28.59 2.32 -16.25
CA SER A 532 -28.64 2.75 -14.84
C SER A 532 -27.27 3.13 -14.28
N GLY A 533 -26.17 2.70 -14.94
CA GLY A 533 -24.77 3.09 -14.72
C GLY A 533 -24.16 2.66 -13.38
N TYR A 534 -22.98 2.04 -13.37
CA TYR A 534 -22.23 1.67 -12.14
C TYR A 534 -21.17 2.72 -11.80
N ALA A 535 -21.34 3.48 -10.72
CA ALA A 535 -20.53 4.67 -10.47
C ALA A 535 -19.06 4.32 -10.18
N TRP A 536 -18.80 3.49 -9.17
CA TRP A 536 -17.42 3.18 -8.76
C TRP A 536 -16.69 2.28 -9.76
N ALA A 537 -17.39 1.28 -10.32
CA ALA A 537 -16.80 0.43 -11.34
C ALA A 537 -16.41 1.24 -12.59
N ARG A 538 -17.24 2.22 -13.00
CA ARG A 538 -16.91 3.12 -14.11
C ARG A 538 -15.71 4.00 -13.79
N LEU A 539 -15.67 4.59 -12.60
CA LEU A 539 -14.55 5.41 -12.13
C LEU A 539 -13.22 4.66 -12.16
N TYR A 540 -13.20 3.41 -11.70
CA TYR A 540 -12.02 2.55 -11.78
C TYR A 540 -11.64 2.17 -13.21
N LEU A 541 -12.62 1.85 -14.06
CA LEU A 541 -12.39 1.53 -15.48
C LEU A 541 -11.79 2.72 -16.25
N ASP A 542 -12.36 3.91 -16.10
CA ASP A 542 -11.85 5.11 -16.77
C ASP A 542 -10.40 5.41 -16.35
N HIS A 543 -10.04 5.11 -15.09
CA HIS A 543 -8.67 5.26 -14.62
C HIS A 543 -7.73 4.14 -15.06
N ALA A 544 -8.22 2.90 -15.19
CA ALA A 544 -7.45 1.81 -15.79
C ALA A 544 -7.03 2.16 -17.24
N LYS A 545 -7.95 2.78 -18.00
CA LYS A 545 -7.69 3.27 -19.37
C LYS A 545 -6.69 4.43 -19.38
N TYR A 546 -6.79 5.37 -18.44
CA TYR A 546 -5.79 6.43 -18.26
C TYR A 546 -4.38 5.84 -18.13
N TYR A 547 -4.20 4.85 -17.26
CA TYR A 547 -2.90 4.24 -17.03
C TYR A 547 -2.40 3.42 -18.20
N LEU A 548 -3.28 2.70 -18.91
CA LEU A 548 -2.89 2.01 -20.15
C LEU A 548 -2.32 3.00 -21.18
N ASN A 549 -3.03 4.10 -21.44
CA ASN A 549 -2.57 5.12 -22.39
C ASN A 549 -1.30 5.84 -21.91
N SER A 550 -1.20 6.10 -20.60
CA SER A 550 0.00 6.69 -20.00
C SER A 550 1.20 5.76 -20.14
N ALA A 551 1.01 4.44 -20.02
CA ALA A 551 2.06 3.45 -20.24
C ALA A 551 2.57 3.46 -21.68
N GLU A 552 1.66 3.55 -22.66
CA GLU A 552 2.02 3.67 -24.09
C GLU A 552 2.85 4.92 -24.35
N HIS A 553 2.42 6.07 -23.84
CA HIS A 553 3.12 7.35 -23.96
C HIS A 553 4.55 7.29 -23.40
N TYR A 554 4.73 6.79 -22.17
CA TYR A 554 6.06 6.70 -21.57
C TYR A 554 6.95 5.67 -22.27
N ARG A 555 6.37 4.60 -22.81
CA ARG A 555 7.12 3.62 -23.61
C ARG A 555 7.67 4.23 -24.88
N GLU A 556 6.91 5.09 -25.57
CA GLU A 556 7.38 5.82 -26.75
C GLU A 556 8.55 6.76 -26.45
N GLN A 557 8.69 7.21 -25.19
CA GLN A 557 9.79 8.05 -24.72
C GLN A 557 10.96 7.26 -24.12
N ASN A 558 10.95 5.93 -24.21
CA ASN A 558 11.93 5.02 -23.58
C ASN A 558 11.94 5.05 -22.03
N GLU A 559 10.83 5.45 -21.40
CA GLU A 559 10.60 5.41 -19.95
C GLU A 559 9.97 4.07 -19.57
N GLY A 560 10.73 2.98 -19.73
CA GLY A 560 10.25 1.61 -19.60
C GLY A 560 9.72 1.25 -18.21
N THR A 561 10.36 1.76 -17.15
CA THR A 561 9.91 1.52 -15.78
C THR A 561 8.62 2.27 -15.48
N THR A 562 8.53 3.54 -15.87
CA THR A 562 7.29 4.33 -15.74
C THR A 562 6.14 3.66 -16.49
N ALA A 563 6.40 3.16 -17.71
CA ALA A 563 5.41 2.42 -18.48
C ALA A 563 4.95 1.13 -17.77
N ALA A 564 5.87 0.34 -17.22
CA ALA A 564 5.54 -0.88 -16.49
C ALA A 564 4.68 -0.60 -15.25
N ASN A 565 5.03 0.43 -14.48
CA ASN A 565 4.27 0.86 -13.29
C ASN A 565 2.84 1.28 -13.62
N ASN A 566 2.69 1.98 -14.75
CA ASN A 566 1.38 2.36 -15.24
C ASN A 566 0.55 1.13 -15.64
N ILE A 567 1.14 0.12 -16.28
CA ILE A 567 0.42 -1.14 -16.57
C ILE A 567 -0.03 -1.84 -15.28
N VAL A 568 0.83 -1.93 -14.26
CA VAL A 568 0.48 -2.53 -12.95
C VAL A 568 -0.67 -1.76 -12.28
N SER A 569 -0.58 -0.43 -12.28
CA SER A 569 -1.63 0.45 -11.73
C SER A 569 -2.96 0.28 -12.47
N GLY A 570 -2.90 0.27 -13.81
CA GLY A 570 -4.07 0.06 -14.66
C GLY A 570 -4.73 -1.31 -14.43
N TYR A 571 -3.93 -2.37 -14.33
CA TYR A 571 -4.43 -3.73 -14.06
C TYR A 571 -5.09 -3.84 -12.69
N THR A 572 -4.47 -3.25 -11.67
CA THR A 572 -5.04 -3.17 -10.32
C THR A 572 -6.41 -2.48 -10.32
N LEU A 573 -6.52 -1.35 -11.02
CA LEU A 573 -7.78 -0.62 -11.17
C LEU A 573 -8.83 -1.40 -11.95
N ALA A 574 -8.43 -2.16 -12.98
CA ALA A 574 -9.35 -3.02 -13.71
C ALA A 574 -9.85 -4.21 -12.85
N LEU A 575 -9.06 -4.72 -11.91
CA LEU A 575 -9.53 -5.70 -10.91
C LEU A 575 -10.45 -5.06 -9.87
N LEU A 576 -10.14 -3.85 -9.40
CA LEU A 576 -11.05 -3.10 -8.53
C LEU A 576 -12.39 -2.84 -9.21
N ALA A 577 -12.38 -2.44 -10.49
CA ALA A 577 -13.57 -2.22 -11.29
C ALA A 577 -14.44 -3.49 -11.39
N GLU A 578 -13.81 -4.63 -11.67
CA GLU A 578 -14.51 -5.92 -11.80
C GLU A 578 -15.19 -6.37 -10.51
N ASN A 579 -14.44 -6.43 -9.41
CA ASN A 579 -14.98 -6.89 -8.13
C ASN A 579 -16.04 -5.91 -7.60
N THR A 580 -15.84 -4.60 -7.80
CA THR A 580 -16.84 -3.58 -7.47
C THR A 580 -18.11 -3.78 -8.29
N LEU A 581 -17.98 -4.05 -9.60
CA LEU A 581 -19.11 -4.30 -10.49
C LEU A 581 -19.90 -5.56 -10.09
N GLU A 582 -19.22 -6.63 -9.70
CA GLU A 582 -19.86 -7.86 -9.20
C GLU A 582 -20.75 -7.57 -7.98
N VAL A 583 -20.15 -6.96 -6.94
CA VAL A 583 -20.87 -6.63 -5.70
C VAL A 583 -22.03 -5.67 -5.94
N THR A 584 -21.80 -4.61 -6.71
CA THR A 584 -22.85 -3.59 -6.96
C THR A 584 -23.98 -4.10 -7.84
N SER A 585 -23.69 -5.00 -8.78
CA SER A 585 -24.72 -5.66 -9.60
C SER A 585 -25.64 -6.52 -8.75
N ASP A 586 -25.09 -7.32 -7.83
CA ASP A 586 -25.88 -8.14 -6.91
C ASP A 586 -26.70 -7.30 -5.94
N ILE A 587 -26.13 -6.22 -5.39
CA ILE A 587 -26.82 -5.27 -4.53
C ILE A 587 -28.02 -4.63 -5.26
N ARG A 588 -27.81 -4.15 -6.49
CA ARG A 588 -28.88 -3.58 -7.30
C ARG A 588 -29.95 -4.61 -7.66
N SER A 589 -29.55 -5.81 -8.04
CA SER A 589 -30.48 -6.90 -8.37
C SER A 589 -31.38 -7.25 -7.18
N TYR A 590 -30.81 -7.31 -5.98
CA TYR A 590 -31.58 -7.52 -4.75
C TYR A 590 -32.61 -6.42 -4.53
N TYR A 591 -32.20 -5.14 -4.53
CA TYR A 591 -33.12 -4.04 -4.24
C TYR A 591 -34.18 -3.81 -5.32
N THR A 592 -33.83 -4.02 -6.60
CA THR A 592 -34.81 -3.95 -7.70
C THR A 592 -35.85 -5.06 -7.65
N GLY A 593 -35.53 -6.19 -7.01
CA GLY A 593 -36.45 -7.31 -6.80
C GLY A 593 -37.43 -7.12 -5.62
N LEU A 594 -37.27 -6.09 -4.78
CA LEU A 594 -38.14 -5.88 -3.63
C LEU A 594 -39.48 -5.22 -4.01
N PRO A 595 -40.59 -5.62 -3.36
CA PRO A 595 -41.89 -4.96 -3.52
C PRO A 595 -41.87 -3.47 -3.11
N GLU A 596 -42.52 -2.61 -3.89
CA GLU A 596 -42.51 -1.14 -3.65
C GLU A 596 -43.04 -0.73 -2.26
N ASN A 597 -43.92 -1.52 -1.65
CA ASN A 597 -44.47 -1.23 -0.31
C ASN A 597 -43.47 -1.43 0.84
N GLN A 598 -42.27 -1.97 0.58
CA GLN A 598 -41.21 -2.07 1.58
C GLN A 598 -40.40 -0.78 1.71
N PHE A 599 -40.43 0.09 0.70
CA PHE A 599 -39.65 1.33 0.71
C PHE A 599 -40.39 2.46 1.41
N THR A 600 -39.60 3.35 2.02
CA THR A 600 -40.05 4.63 2.55
C THR A 600 -39.74 5.72 1.51
N PRO A 601 -40.72 6.54 1.10
CA PRO A 601 -40.44 7.67 0.21
C PRO A 601 -39.47 8.65 0.86
N LEU A 602 -38.42 9.04 0.13
CA LEU A 602 -37.56 10.15 0.50
C LEU A 602 -38.14 11.42 -0.12
N VAL A 603 -38.57 12.37 0.70
CA VAL A 603 -39.04 13.68 0.22
C VAL A 603 -37.80 14.53 -0.04
N SER A 604 -37.68 15.11 -1.24
CA SER A 604 -36.52 15.90 -1.68
C SER A 604 -36.24 17.19 -0.87
N ASN A 605 -36.97 17.45 0.22
CA ASN A 605 -36.91 18.68 1.00
C ASN A 605 -36.76 18.38 2.50
N SER A 606 -35.58 17.92 2.93
CA SER A 606 -35.10 18.08 4.30
C SER A 606 -33.64 17.62 4.42
N LEU A 607 -32.71 18.36 3.82
CA LEU A 607 -31.35 18.38 4.37
C LEU A 607 -31.41 19.28 5.62
N PRO A 608 -30.97 18.83 6.80
CA PRO A 608 -30.89 19.71 7.96
C PRO A 608 -29.91 20.84 7.63
N ALA A 609 -30.43 22.06 7.54
CA ALA A 609 -29.62 23.26 7.61
C ALA A 609 -29.06 23.36 9.03
N ASN A 610 -27.74 23.47 9.14
CA ASN A 610 -26.93 23.73 10.33
C ASN A 610 -26.75 22.59 11.35
N GLY A 611 -25.51 22.12 11.41
CA GLY A 611 -24.87 21.56 12.60
C GLY A 611 -23.35 21.77 12.50
N SER A 612 -22.84 22.73 13.28
CA SER A 612 -21.42 23.02 13.61
C SER A 612 -20.38 23.19 12.48
N ASN A 613 -19.90 24.42 12.32
CA ASN A 613 -18.61 24.83 11.71
C ASN A 613 -18.02 23.91 10.64
N GLY A 614 -18.67 23.87 9.48
CA GLY A 614 -18.13 23.38 8.22
C GLY A 614 -19.00 23.93 7.11
N GLY A 615 -18.48 24.89 6.34
CA GLY A 615 -19.28 25.64 5.35
C GLY A 615 -19.90 24.72 4.30
N VAL A 616 -21.22 24.56 4.35
CA VAL A 616 -22.04 24.00 3.28
C VAL A 616 -22.93 25.13 2.75
N ILE A 617 -22.68 25.57 1.51
CA ILE A 617 -23.61 26.41 0.75
C ILE A 617 -24.29 25.48 -0.27
N PRO A 618 -25.63 25.48 -0.38
CA PRO A 618 -26.32 24.68 -1.38
C PRO A 618 -26.01 25.19 -2.80
N ILE A 619 -25.67 24.26 -3.70
CA ILE A 619 -25.44 24.54 -5.12
C ILE A 619 -26.79 24.80 -5.78
N SER A 620 -27.04 26.05 -6.16
CA SER A 620 -28.01 26.39 -7.20
C SER A 620 -27.23 26.62 -8.49
N ILE A 621 -27.45 25.78 -9.50
CA ILE A 621 -26.88 26.00 -10.84
C ILE A 621 -27.72 27.10 -11.49
N GLY A 622 -27.30 28.35 -11.29
CA GLY A 622 -27.69 29.49 -12.09
C GLY A 622 -26.54 29.87 -13.00
N SER A 623 -26.79 29.92 -14.30
CA SER A 623 -25.92 30.64 -15.21
C SER A 623 -25.83 32.10 -14.76
N ASP A 624 -24.72 32.76 -15.09
CA ASP A 624 -24.53 34.22 -15.02
C ASP A 624 -23.81 34.70 -13.73
N GLY A 625 -22.49 34.85 -13.81
CA GLY A 625 -21.64 35.30 -12.72
C GLY A 625 -21.81 36.77 -12.34
N LYS A 626 -22.02 37.03 -11.03
CA LYS A 626 -21.46 38.12 -10.19
C LYS A 626 -22.29 38.29 -8.89
N GLY A 627 -21.65 38.34 -7.73
CA GLY A 627 -22.28 38.78 -6.47
C GLY A 627 -21.34 38.79 -5.25
N SER A 628 -21.16 39.96 -4.62
CA SER A 628 -20.30 40.24 -3.45
C SER A 628 -20.96 39.94 -2.10
N VAL A 629 -20.17 39.66 -1.04
CA VAL A 629 -20.64 39.40 0.34
C VAL A 629 -20.12 40.47 1.32
N THR A 630 -20.98 40.91 2.24
CA THR A 630 -20.69 41.85 3.35
C THR A 630 -20.71 41.10 4.69
N ILE A 631 -19.77 41.40 5.60
CA ILE A 631 -19.54 40.70 6.89
C ILE A 631 -20.22 41.45 8.06
N GLY A 632 -20.82 40.72 9.00
CA GLY A 632 -21.33 41.23 10.29
C GLY A 632 -20.72 40.48 11.50
N ASN A 633 -20.43 41.24 12.57
CA ASN A 633 -19.72 40.83 13.81
C ASN A 633 -20.57 40.03 14.83
N PRO A 634 -19.95 39.35 15.84
CA PRO A 634 -20.59 38.37 16.70
C PRO A 634 -21.17 38.96 18.01
N VAL A 635 -22.12 38.24 18.62
CA VAL A 635 -22.69 38.55 19.95
C VAL A 635 -22.50 37.36 20.91
N ALA A 636 -22.18 37.71 22.16
CA ALA A 636 -21.73 36.87 23.25
C ALA A 636 -22.85 36.25 24.13
N GLY A 637 -22.50 35.11 24.76
CA GLY A 637 -22.79 34.81 26.17
C GLY A 637 -24.03 33.97 26.51
N THR A 638 -23.83 32.89 27.28
CA THR A 638 -24.54 32.60 28.56
C THR A 638 -23.98 31.36 29.28
N ASN A 639 -23.82 31.49 30.60
CA ASN A 639 -23.39 30.47 31.58
C ASN A 639 -24.57 29.60 32.07
N ILE A 640 -24.34 28.33 32.40
CA ILE A 640 -25.26 27.45 33.17
C ILE A 640 -24.46 26.66 34.24
N PRO A 641 -24.99 26.43 35.47
CA PRO A 641 -24.18 26.12 36.64
C PRO A 641 -23.90 24.63 36.89
N VAL A 642 -22.71 24.39 37.43
CA VAL A 642 -22.17 23.12 37.93
C VAL A 642 -22.79 22.80 39.29
N LEU A 643 -23.79 21.91 39.38
CA LEU A 643 -24.08 21.19 40.65
C LEU A 643 -24.89 19.87 40.58
N PRO A 644 -25.40 19.33 39.45
CA PRO A 644 -26.02 17.99 39.47
C PRO A 644 -25.09 16.84 39.04
N ILE A 645 -23.85 17.12 38.59
CA ILE A 645 -22.94 16.09 38.01
C ILE A 645 -22.24 15.23 39.09
N LEU A 646 -22.02 15.76 40.30
CA LEU A 646 -21.32 15.02 41.35
C LEU A 646 -22.15 13.88 41.98
N LEU A 647 -23.49 13.96 41.93
CA LEU A 647 -24.35 12.95 42.55
C LEU A 647 -24.46 11.68 41.70
N VAL A 648 -24.33 11.81 40.38
CA VAL A 648 -24.40 10.67 39.44
C VAL A 648 -23.10 9.85 39.47
N LEU A 649 -21.94 10.50 39.64
CA LEU A 649 -20.65 9.82 39.70
C LEU A 649 -20.49 8.92 40.96
N LEU A 650 -21.06 9.34 42.10
CA LEU A 650 -20.99 8.56 43.35
C LEU A 650 -21.87 7.30 43.32
N VAL A 651 -22.98 7.32 42.59
CA VAL A 651 -23.87 6.16 42.43
C VAL A 651 -23.25 5.12 41.49
N VAL A 652 -22.55 5.56 40.43
CA VAL A 652 -21.87 4.65 39.49
C VAL A 652 -20.69 3.93 40.16
N LEU A 653 -19.92 4.61 41.01
CA LEU A 653 -18.80 4.01 41.73
C LEU A 653 -19.25 2.99 42.80
N ALA A 654 -20.38 3.20 43.45
CA ALA A 654 -20.93 2.26 44.43
C ALA A 654 -21.46 0.96 43.77
N VAL A 655 -22.01 1.06 42.55
CA VAL A 655 -22.49 -0.10 41.77
C VAL A 655 -21.31 -0.91 41.22
N ALA A 656 -20.24 -0.25 40.78
CA ALA A 656 -19.02 -0.92 40.31
C ALA A 656 -18.31 -1.70 41.45
N TYR A 657 -18.28 -1.16 42.66
CA TYR A 657 -17.65 -1.83 43.81
C TYR A 657 -18.39 -3.10 44.25
N LEU A 658 -19.72 -3.12 44.15
CA LEU A 658 -20.54 -4.29 44.49
C LEU A 658 -20.45 -5.42 43.43
N PHE A 659 -20.07 -5.11 42.19
CA PHE A 659 -19.92 -6.10 41.11
C PHE A 659 -18.57 -6.82 41.13
N VAL A 660 -17.51 -6.17 41.65
CA VAL A 660 -16.16 -6.76 41.73
C VAL A 660 -16.00 -7.74 42.90
N ALA A 661 -16.88 -7.69 43.91
CA ALA A 661 -16.73 -8.48 45.14
C ALA A 661 -17.42 -9.86 45.17
N ARG A 662 -18.08 -10.32 44.09
CA ARG A 662 -18.74 -11.65 44.06
C ARG A 662 -18.65 -12.35 42.71
N VAL A 663 -17.56 -13.06 42.45
CA VAL A 663 -17.55 -14.20 41.52
C VAL A 663 -16.71 -15.34 42.11
N PRO A 664 -17.26 -16.55 42.33
CA PRO A 664 -16.52 -17.70 42.85
C PRO A 664 -15.71 -18.39 41.74
N LYS A 665 -14.49 -18.82 42.05
CA LYS A 665 -13.66 -19.70 41.20
C LYS A 665 -14.38 -21.04 40.99
N LYS A 666 -14.58 -21.45 39.73
CA LYS A 666 -15.00 -22.81 39.36
C LYS A 666 -14.02 -23.42 38.36
N ASP A 667 -13.61 -24.64 38.66
CA ASP A 667 -12.68 -25.50 37.95
C ASP A 667 -13.13 -25.82 36.52
N TYR A 668 -12.21 -25.65 35.56
CA TYR A 668 -12.34 -26.18 34.20
C TYR A 668 -11.84 -27.63 34.16
N ARG A 669 -12.73 -28.60 34.32
CA ARG A 669 -12.55 -29.97 33.86
C ARG A 669 -13.85 -30.53 33.29
N SER A 670 -13.71 -31.22 32.15
CA SER A 670 -14.66 -32.06 31.40
C SER A 670 -15.87 -31.39 30.72
N MET A 671 -15.71 -31.12 29.42
CA MET A 671 -16.76 -31.37 28.42
C MET A 671 -16.09 -32.01 27.20
N GLU A 672 -16.17 -33.33 27.11
CA GLU A 672 -15.82 -34.09 25.90
C GLU A 672 -16.99 -34.01 24.92
N ALA A 673 -16.71 -33.62 23.67
CA ALA A 673 -17.62 -33.76 22.53
C ALA A 673 -17.25 -35.03 21.74
N PRO A 674 -18.20 -35.69 21.05
CA PRO A 674 -17.99 -37.03 20.52
C PRO A 674 -17.02 -37.04 19.34
N HIS A 675 -15.95 -37.83 19.47
CA HIS A 675 -14.95 -38.10 18.45
C HIS A 675 -15.56 -38.78 17.21
N ALA A 676 -15.52 -38.08 16.08
CA ALA A 676 -15.48 -38.71 14.77
C ALA A 676 -14.00 -38.81 14.36
N THR A 677 -13.48 -40.03 14.27
CA THR A 677 -12.08 -40.30 13.90
C THR A 677 -11.76 -39.79 12.48
N MET A 678 -11.05 -38.66 12.39
CA MET A 678 -10.37 -38.18 11.17
C MET A 678 -8.88 -37.99 11.44
N GLN A 679 -8.03 -38.47 10.52
CA GLN A 679 -6.59 -38.17 10.50
C GLN A 679 -6.25 -36.67 10.42
N GLY A 680 -7.23 -35.79 10.12
CA GLY A 680 -7.08 -34.34 10.11
C GLY A 680 -6.92 -33.69 11.50
N ASP A 681 -7.37 -34.33 12.57
CA ASP A 681 -7.29 -33.78 13.94
C ASP A 681 -5.84 -33.66 14.44
N ASN A 682 -4.93 -34.51 13.95
CA ASN A 682 -3.51 -34.48 14.32
C ASN A 682 -2.72 -33.34 13.65
N ALA A 683 -3.18 -32.80 12.52
CA ALA A 683 -2.49 -31.69 11.84
C ALA A 683 -2.90 -30.34 12.44
N LEU A 684 -4.20 -30.14 12.73
CA LEU A 684 -4.70 -28.97 13.44
C LEU A 684 -4.11 -28.87 14.85
N GLN A 685 -4.06 -29.97 15.62
CA GLN A 685 -3.37 -29.96 16.91
C GLN A 685 -1.87 -29.63 16.82
N ARG A 686 -1.20 -30.05 15.74
CA ARG A 686 0.21 -29.69 15.49
C ARG A 686 0.35 -28.20 15.15
N LEU A 687 -0.57 -27.62 14.38
CA LEU A 687 -0.60 -26.17 14.12
C LEU A 687 -0.74 -25.38 15.41
N ASP A 688 -1.74 -25.71 16.24
CA ASP A 688 -1.97 -25.06 17.53
C ASP A 688 -0.73 -25.17 18.45
N GLN A 689 -0.04 -26.32 18.43
CA GLN A 689 1.19 -26.52 19.18
C GLN A 689 2.35 -25.65 18.67
N PHE A 690 2.50 -25.48 17.36
CA PHE A 690 3.54 -24.62 16.80
C PHE A 690 3.23 -23.14 17.01
N GLU A 691 1.97 -22.73 16.92
CA GLU A 691 1.53 -21.37 17.23
C GLU A 691 1.72 -21.04 18.71
N ALA A 692 1.33 -21.95 19.62
CA ALA A 692 1.56 -21.79 21.06
C ALA A 692 3.06 -21.72 21.41
N ARG A 693 3.90 -22.53 20.75
CA ARG A 693 5.36 -22.46 20.90
C ARG A 693 5.94 -21.14 20.41
N MET A 694 5.46 -20.65 19.26
CA MET A 694 5.90 -19.37 18.72
C MET A 694 5.50 -18.20 19.63
N PHE A 695 4.27 -18.24 20.16
CA PHE A 695 3.78 -17.26 21.13
C PHE A 695 4.62 -17.28 22.41
N ALA A 696 4.85 -18.47 23.00
CA ALA A 696 5.67 -18.62 24.19
C ALA A 696 7.11 -18.12 24.01
N ALA A 697 7.74 -18.42 22.88
CA ALA A 697 9.10 -17.96 22.57
C ALA A 697 9.16 -16.42 22.37
N LYS A 698 8.16 -15.82 21.71
CA LYS A 698 8.03 -14.35 21.60
C LYS A 698 7.82 -13.69 22.95
N THR A 699 6.96 -14.26 23.81
CA THR A 699 6.77 -13.76 25.18
C THR A 699 8.05 -13.89 26.01
N GLY A 700 8.79 -14.98 25.84
CA GLY A 700 10.12 -15.18 26.44
C GLY A 700 11.12 -14.12 26.00
N MET A 701 11.16 -13.80 24.70
CA MET A 701 11.99 -12.74 24.11
C MET A 701 11.68 -11.38 24.74
N ASN A 702 10.40 -11.01 24.83
CA ASN A 702 9.98 -9.74 25.43
C ASN A 702 10.36 -9.67 26.91
N ARG A 703 10.26 -10.79 27.63
CA ARG A 703 10.65 -10.87 29.04
C ARG A 703 12.14 -10.66 29.25
N ILE A 704 13.01 -11.26 28.42
CA ILE A 704 14.46 -11.06 28.55
C ILE A 704 14.89 -9.66 28.09
N GLN A 705 14.19 -9.06 27.12
CA GLN A 705 14.40 -7.65 26.74
C GLN A 705 14.07 -6.72 27.91
N TYR A 706 12.96 -6.98 28.60
CA TYR A 706 12.59 -6.24 29.81
C TYR A 706 13.61 -6.39 30.95
N GLN A 707 14.14 -7.60 31.15
CA GLN A 707 15.19 -7.84 32.15
C GLN A 707 16.50 -7.14 31.78
N LEU A 708 16.87 -7.08 30.50
CA LEU A 708 18.04 -6.31 30.04
C LEU A 708 17.85 -4.82 30.29
N ALA A 709 16.66 -4.28 29.98
CA ALA A 709 16.33 -2.86 30.18
C ALA A 709 16.38 -2.45 31.66
N LYS A 710 16.07 -3.37 32.58
CA LYS A 710 16.20 -3.16 34.03
C LYS A 710 17.62 -3.40 34.59
N GLY A 711 18.56 -3.82 33.76
CA GLY A 711 19.91 -4.20 34.20
C GLY A 711 19.94 -5.51 35.01
N GLU A 712 18.88 -6.31 34.98
CA GLU A 712 18.76 -7.57 35.74
C GLU A 712 19.55 -8.72 35.07
N ILE A 713 19.89 -8.58 33.78
CA ILE A 713 20.75 -9.53 33.04
C ILE A 713 21.84 -8.80 32.25
N SER A 714 23.00 -9.44 32.05
CA SER A 714 24.09 -8.87 31.25
C SER A 714 23.78 -8.92 29.74
N LYS A 715 24.48 -8.09 28.96
CA LYS A 715 24.37 -8.09 27.50
C LYS A 715 24.76 -9.45 26.89
N GLU A 716 25.77 -10.15 27.41
CA GLU A 716 26.09 -11.51 26.92
C GLU A 716 24.99 -12.53 27.27
N LYS A 717 24.40 -12.43 28.46
CA LYS A 717 23.31 -13.31 28.88
C LYS A 717 22.05 -13.09 28.05
N PHE A 718 21.75 -11.83 27.72
CA PHE A 718 20.68 -11.48 26.80
C PHE A 718 20.94 -12.03 25.40
N ALA A 719 22.15 -11.86 24.84
CA ALA A 719 22.49 -12.37 23.51
C ALA A 719 22.31 -13.90 23.43
N MET A 720 22.74 -14.63 24.46
CA MET A 720 22.58 -16.09 24.54
C MET A 720 21.11 -16.52 24.63
N GLN A 721 20.30 -15.87 25.48
CA GLN A 721 18.88 -16.21 25.65
C GLN A 721 18.04 -15.78 24.45
N SER A 722 18.35 -14.64 23.84
CA SER A 722 17.70 -14.13 22.63
C SER A 722 17.93 -15.10 21.47
N LYS A 723 19.17 -15.58 21.29
CA LYS A 723 19.49 -16.60 20.29
C LYS A 723 18.66 -17.87 20.47
N HIS A 724 18.49 -18.34 21.71
CA HIS A 724 17.66 -19.52 22.00
C HIS A 724 16.19 -19.31 21.61
N TYR A 725 15.58 -18.18 21.98
CA TYR A 725 14.19 -17.89 21.59
C TYR A 725 14.03 -17.66 20.09
N GLN A 726 15.03 -17.08 19.41
CA GLN A 726 15.03 -16.95 17.96
C GLN A 726 15.04 -18.33 17.29
N GLU A 727 15.91 -19.25 17.75
CA GLU A 727 15.95 -20.62 17.26
C GLU A 727 14.62 -21.36 17.47
N GLU A 728 13.95 -21.16 18.62
CA GLU A 728 12.61 -21.71 18.88
C GLU A 728 11.54 -21.13 17.95
N ILE A 729 11.55 -19.81 17.68
CA ILE A 729 10.63 -19.17 16.73
C ILE A 729 10.86 -19.71 15.31
N HIS A 730 12.12 -19.86 14.89
CA HIS A 730 12.45 -20.42 13.59
C HIS A 730 12.05 -21.90 13.47
N ALA A 731 12.24 -22.70 14.51
CA ALA A 731 11.80 -24.09 14.55
C ALA A 731 10.27 -24.20 14.49
N ALA A 732 9.54 -23.37 15.26
CA ALA A 732 8.08 -23.34 15.25
C ALA A 732 7.53 -22.89 13.88
N ARG A 733 8.12 -21.87 13.26
CA ARG A 733 7.74 -21.42 11.89
C ARG A 733 8.00 -22.48 10.82
N ARG A 734 9.05 -23.28 10.94
CA ARG A 734 9.30 -24.40 10.02
C ARG A 734 8.25 -25.48 10.20
N GLY A 735 7.98 -25.88 11.45
CA GLY A 735 6.94 -26.87 11.76
C GLY A 735 5.54 -26.45 11.30
N LEU A 736 5.19 -25.17 11.44
CA LEU A 736 3.93 -24.61 10.93
C LEU A 736 3.85 -24.77 9.40
N ARG A 737 4.90 -24.37 8.67
CA ARG A 737 4.97 -24.45 7.21
C ARG A 737 4.91 -25.89 6.70
N GLU A 738 5.61 -26.81 7.35
CA GLU A 738 5.61 -28.24 7.00
C GLU A 738 4.22 -28.86 7.23
N THR A 739 3.58 -28.54 8.36
CA THR A 739 2.23 -29.04 8.69
C THR A 739 1.18 -28.46 7.75
N GLN A 740 1.27 -27.18 7.40
CA GLN A 740 0.42 -26.54 6.39
C GLN A 740 0.61 -27.19 5.01
N HIS A 741 1.85 -27.45 4.60
CA HIS A 741 2.15 -28.16 3.34
C HIS A 741 1.60 -29.59 3.31
N GLU A 742 1.66 -30.32 4.42
CA GLU A 742 1.06 -31.64 4.59
C GLU A 742 -0.47 -31.55 4.39
N MET A 743 -1.13 -30.60 5.06
CA MET A 743 -2.57 -30.35 4.92
C MET A 743 -2.96 -29.96 3.48
N PHE A 744 -2.16 -29.12 2.81
CA PHE A 744 -2.37 -28.75 1.41
C PHE A 744 -2.22 -29.95 0.46
N ARG A 745 -1.25 -30.85 0.70
CA ARG A 745 -1.12 -32.09 -0.10
C ARG A 745 -2.32 -33.01 0.10
N GLU A 746 -2.78 -33.19 1.33
CA GLU A 746 -3.98 -33.99 1.62
C GLU A 746 -5.25 -33.39 1.00
N ALA A 747 -5.39 -32.06 1.02
CA ALA A 747 -6.50 -31.35 0.39
C ALA A 747 -6.47 -31.49 -1.15
N LYS A 748 -5.27 -31.41 -1.76
CA LYS A 748 -5.07 -31.52 -3.21
C LYS A 748 -5.35 -32.95 -3.74
N VAL A 749 -5.12 -33.98 -2.92
CA VAL A 749 -5.48 -35.38 -3.25
C VAL A 749 -7.00 -35.61 -3.19
N LYS A 750 -7.76 -34.78 -2.45
CA LYS A 750 -9.21 -34.92 -2.24
C LYS A 750 -10.09 -34.00 -3.09
N MET A 751 -9.52 -33.13 -3.92
CA MET A 751 -10.29 -32.26 -4.84
C MET A 751 -10.29 -32.83 -6.27
N PRO A 752 -11.42 -33.31 -6.83
CA PRO A 752 -11.54 -33.47 -8.28
C PRO A 752 -11.63 -32.10 -8.96
N ARG A 753 -11.03 -32.00 -10.16
CA ARG A 753 -11.12 -30.83 -11.06
C ARG A 753 -12.58 -30.43 -11.27
N MET A 754 -12.92 -29.18 -10.97
CA MET A 754 -14.19 -28.58 -11.37
C MET A 754 -14.20 -28.33 -12.89
N GLU A 755 -14.79 -29.26 -13.65
CA GLU A 755 -15.53 -28.88 -14.84
C GLU A 755 -16.88 -28.34 -14.36
N VAL A 756 -17.23 -27.14 -14.82
CA VAL A 756 -18.50 -26.48 -14.51
C VAL A 756 -19.64 -27.24 -15.20
N GLU A 757 -20.39 -28.05 -14.45
CA GLU A 757 -21.71 -28.53 -14.91
C GLU A 757 -22.80 -27.53 -14.50
N GLU A 758 -23.35 -26.82 -15.49
CA GLU A 758 -24.61 -26.08 -15.42
C GLU A 758 -25.78 -27.02 -15.08
N THR A 759 -26.05 -27.35 -13.82
CA THR A 759 -27.34 -28.00 -13.47
C THR A 759 -27.84 -27.73 -12.04
N HIS A 760 -28.01 -26.46 -11.63
CA HIS A 760 -28.90 -26.15 -10.49
C HIS A 760 -29.69 -24.85 -10.68
N PHE A 761 -30.47 -24.75 -11.76
CA PHE A 761 -31.55 -23.76 -11.87
C PHE A 761 -32.75 -24.31 -12.67
N LYS A 762 -33.30 -25.46 -12.23
CA LYS A 762 -34.62 -25.96 -12.68
C LYS A 762 -35.36 -26.67 -11.55
N GLN A 763 -35.76 -25.90 -10.54
CA GLN A 763 -36.72 -26.37 -9.54
C GLN A 763 -37.63 -25.23 -9.03
N SER A 764 -38.22 -24.45 -9.94
CA SER A 764 -39.36 -23.58 -9.60
C SER A 764 -40.45 -23.48 -10.68
N GLU A 765 -40.38 -24.23 -11.77
CA GLU A 765 -41.47 -24.32 -12.76
C GLU A 765 -42.13 -25.70 -12.76
N LYS A 766 -43.07 -25.90 -11.82
CA LYS A 766 -44.00 -27.04 -11.83
C LYS A 766 -45.44 -26.63 -11.52
N THR A 767 -45.97 -25.64 -12.25
CA THR A 767 -47.43 -25.47 -12.45
C THR A 767 -47.62 -24.57 -13.68
N THR A 768 -47.66 -25.08 -14.90
CA THR A 768 -48.90 -25.50 -15.57
C THR A 768 -48.51 -25.94 -17.01
N LYS A 769 -48.98 -27.10 -17.48
CA LYS A 769 -48.87 -27.50 -18.89
C LYS A 769 -50.05 -26.90 -19.68
N PRO A 770 -49.86 -26.58 -20.97
CA PRO A 770 -50.40 -27.52 -21.95
C PRO A 770 -49.46 -27.90 -23.11
N LYS A 771 -49.73 -29.11 -23.59
CA LYS A 771 -49.11 -29.95 -24.63
C LYS A 771 -48.68 -29.24 -25.92
N ARG A 772 -47.47 -29.56 -26.41
CA ARG A 772 -47.16 -29.69 -27.86
C ARG A 772 -46.33 -30.93 -28.15
N ALA A 773 -46.64 -31.55 -29.29
CA ALA A 773 -46.18 -32.83 -29.82
C ALA A 773 -44.73 -32.79 -30.38
N PRO A 774 -44.09 -33.95 -30.68
CA PRO A 774 -42.64 -34.08 -30.61
C PRO A 774 -41.91 -33.95 -31.96
N THR A 775 -40.69 -33.44 -31.86
CA THR A 775 -39.45 -33.80 -32.59
C THR A 775 -39.44 -33.85 -34.12
N LYS A 776 -38.44 -33.16 -34.71
CA LYS A 776 -37.51 -33.80 -35.66
C LYS A 776 -36.13 -33.14 -35.58
N ALA A 777 -35.15 -33.96 -35.25
CA ALA A 777 -33.73 -33.69 -35.35
C ALA A 777 -33.23 -33.74 -36.79
N LYS A 778 -32.19 -32.95 -37.10
CA LYS A 778 -30.93 -33.34 -37.80
C LYS A 778 -30.17 -32.06 -38.19
N LYS A 779 -28.97 -31.86 -37.63
CA LYS A 779 -27.66 -32.15 -38.26
C LYS A 779 -27.40 -31.26 -39.48
N TRP A 780 -26.42 -30.36 -39.37
CA TRP A 780 -25.23 -30.34 -40.24
C TRP A 780 -24.17 -29.35 -39.74
N ALA A 781 -22.94 -29.83 -39.72
CA ALA A 781 -21.73 -29.09 -39.50
C ALA A 781 -21.15 -28.59 -40.85
N SER A 782 -20.26 -27.60 -40.74
CA SER A 782 -19.24 -27.18 -41.72
C SER A 782 -19.71 -26.36 -42.93
N LYS A 783 -19.33 -25.07 -42.92
CA LYS A 783 -18.41 -24.40 -43.89
C LYS A 783 -18.59 -22.88 -43.85
N LYS A 784 -17.73 -22.19 -43.09
CA LYS A 784 -16.74 -21.20 -43.56
C LYS A 784 -16.12 -20.51 -42.35
#